data_AF-A0A2E5L875-F1
#
_entry.id   AF-A0A2E5L875-F1
#
_cell.length_a   1.000
_cell.length_b   1.000
_cell.length_c   1.000
_cell.angle_alpha   90.00
_cell.angle_beta   90.00
_cell.angle_gamma   90.00
#
_symmetry.space_group_name_H-M   'P 1'
#
loop_
_entity.id
_entity.type
_entity.pdbx_description
1 polymer ?
#
loop_
_entity_poly.entity_id
_entity_poly.type
_entity_poly.pdbx_seq_one_letter_code
_entity_poly.pdbx_strand_id
1 'polypeptide(L)'
;MSQSANQASFKWIFIAIWLGIFSCSLEKPAVSEVKSSANKGFDRIYFKWPKKVEYSAQRFGKKLLLEFGKPIQGSVEKLTLNLGKYIKSAQSQEGGKEIVIELTGRHRFNVFRDGNSVILDVGPNRKSKKKKQTKSIAKKSIADSTDKYKVSVRVGKHEDYHRVVFDWSDKTGYSIEETSETVKINFGRFAAVNDEAVKKKLPADFSKFISTKTKEGFLGVSLSKVASLNIRHFAAGNKVVVDFLKVKKKNGLTSSADSAVDDNHNKLDKPVSKNADLAKTLGLRSHQNRTTGEKVNSQSAGAASIAKSQVQPEQANSPNREKKQPPISNSLGKRAVLADASEFSKMNKLDIISNPKWQVIKDTVAPQNTASGLGLDVQLVRNNNADSLRFEWDSAVPSAVFTRAGYLWIVFDESVSFNLSKIKEEKLKILSKLSQIPSKKGSVFRAKLVDGISASVWRDGPAWVIDLAPQLSRPDVALKFVTQQTSPQGPRIFILAEGIGEAITIQDPEVGDRLFVVPITPLSRGIKDRQTFAQFNLLQTTQGIVIQPLIDELEVRVMPDGVAITASQFRGLEVSDRSKAAGQKALSVRRADGLPGGLEPGRIFNLDAWRQGAKPAQFLEFKQNIQHQISQATSIARSGPRLSLAQFYFAKGLSAETMGLLRTISGANEDLARRPDVIALRGASQFILGRFEEAEKELDDRSLNGFSEAELWRGASNAAQGKWAAAIEHFARAGEIPGDYPRNFSTQLALWAAEAAIRAEDYRGAGVFLDAIAEGRPTAGEQARLNYLRGRVLYASNDIPTALNYWRRLVDGPDRWARVRARRALIEHNLQTNTIARTEAIESLERLRFAWRGDQLEFDLLRRLGDLYLEENDYVSGLTALRQAVTFFPNNVEARKVSKKMMNRFSSIYTDGVSDSMTPLTALSMYDQFRELTPVGRRGDRIIQRLADRLVEVDLLDRASILLDRQVKFRLQGVQKAKVGSKLALIRLLDRQPGTALKALDESVAPGLGPKLALERKRLRSRSVFELGDSQSALKLVRGDTSRDADLLRADIYWRTQEWKKAAVVFQRLIGNAGTDGRRLSDLSATLIVNWVVALSMSEQKESLNEARQVYAAMMDATRYREAFRLITNKTAGDLQDFRTLTERFQEIGRFQAFLTSYREKLKDKPLSEVN
;
A
#
# COMPACT_ATOMS: atom_id res chain seq x y z
N MET A 1 -10.97 -60.04 62.65
CA MET A 1 -12.38 -60.13 62.17
C MET A 1 -12.53 -59.32 60.88
N SER A 2 -13.66 -59.47 60.17
CA SER A 2 -14.10 -58.61 59.03
C SER A 2 -13.16 -58.37 57.83
N GLN A 3 -12.30 -59.34 57.46
CA GLN A 3 -11.65 -59.39 56.14
C GLN A 3 -12.07 -60.63 55.31
N SER A 4 -13.36 -60.73 54.95
CA SER A 4 -13.84 -61.80 54.05
C SER A 4 -15.16 -61.51 53.31
N ALA A 5 -15.72 -60.29 53.41
CA ALA A 5 -17.13 -60.03 53.04
C ALA A 5 -17.37 -59.21 51.74
N ASN A 6 -16.33 -58.65 51.10
CA ASN A 6 -16.50 -57.71 49.97
C ASN A 6 -15.92 -58.16 48.62
N GLN A 7 -15.49 -59.42 48.47
CA GLN A 7 -15.00 -59.97 47.19
C GLN A 7 -15.98 -60.94 46.49
N ALA A 8 -17.04 -61.38 47.15
CA ALA A 8 -18.03 -62.30 46.55
C ALA A 8 -18.99 -61.57 45.58
N SER A 9 -19.50 -60.41 45.99
CA SER A 9 -20.56 -59.66 45.27
C SER A 9 -20.12 -59.14 43.89
N PHE A 10 -18.82 -58.90 43.69
CA PHE A 10 -18.29 -58.25 42.49
C PHE A 10 -18.09 -59.21 41.29
N LYS A 11 -18.01 -60.53 41.52
CA LYS A 11 -17.75 -61.51 40.45
C LYS A 11 -19.00 -61.90 39.65
N TRP A 12 -20.19 -61.93 40.27
CA TRP A 12 -21.42 -62.35 39.58
C TRP A 12 -21.93 -61.32 38.57
N ILE A 13 -21.83 -60.03 38.88
CA ILE A 13 -22.18 -58.95 37.93
C ILE A 13 -21.26 -58.99 36.70
N PHE A 14 -19.97 -59.30 36.89
CA PHE A 14 -19.02 -59.42 35.77
C PHE A 14 -19.29 -60.60 34.84
N ILE A 15 -19.84 -61.72 35.34
CA ILE A 15 -20.14 -62.90 34.51
C ILE A 15 -21.46 -62.74 33.75
N ALA A 16 -22.50 -62.18 34.38
CA ALA A 16 -23.79 -61.92 33.73
C ALA A 16 -23.65 -60.93 32.55
N ILE A 17 -22.79 -59.91 32.69
CA ILE A 17 -22.52 -58.94 31.62
C ILE A 17 -21.68 -59.55 30.49
N TRP A 18 -20.89 -60.61 30.74
CA TRP A 18 -20.06 -61.25 29.71
C TRP A 18 -20.81 -62.29 28.86
N LEU A 19 -21.76 -63.02 29.45
CA LEU A 19 -22.57 -64.02 28.74
C LEU A 19 -23.73 -63.42 27.92
N GLY A 20 -24.03 -62.13 28.08
CA GLY A 20 -24.87 -61.38 27.13
C GLY A 20 -24.20 -61.10 25.77
N ILE A 21 -22.89 -61.36 25.63
CA ILE A 21 -22.07 -60.94 24.47
C ILE A 21 -21.89 -62.09 23.46
N PHE A 22 -22.97 -62.79 23.07
CA PHE A 22 -22.90 -63.78 21.97
C PHE A 22 -24.16 -63.94 21.10
N SER A 23 -24.90 -62.84 20.87
CA SER A 23 -25.91 -62.76 19.79
C SER A 23 -26.09 -61.34 19.26
N CYS A 24 -24.99 -60.72 18.81
CA CYS A 24 -25.05 -59.55 17.95
C CYS A 24 -24.17 -59.80 16.72
N SER A 25 -24.79 -59.91 15.55
CA SER A 25 -24.10 -60.21 14.29
C SER A 25 -23.03 -59.16 14.00
N LEU A 26 -21.79 -59.60 13.74
CA LEU A 26 -20.77 -58.72 13.18
C LEU A 26 -21.15 -58.37 11.73
N GLU A 27 -21.95 -57.31 11.56
CA GLU A 27 -21.92 -56.52 10.34
C GLU A 27 -20.48 -56.03 10.17
N LYS A 28 -19.74 -56.66 9.25
CA LYS A 28 -18.40 -56.21 8.84
C LYS A 28 -18.49 -54.72 8.52
N PRO A 29 -17.59 -53.86 9.05
CA PRO A 29 -17.65 -52.43 8.78
C PRO A 29 -17.65 -52.23 7.27
N ALA A 30 -18.73 -51.65 6.74
CA ALA A 30 -18.98 -51.66 5.32
C ALA A 30 -17.92 -50.80 4.59
N VAL A 31 -16.88 -51.46 4.09
CA VAL A 31 -15.73 -50.80 3.46
C VAL A 31 -16.19 -50.09 2.19
N SER A 32 -15.73 -48.86 2.01
CA SER A 32 -16.00 -48.13 0.78
C SER A 32 -15.26 -48.77 -0.39
N GLU A 33 -15.99 -49.37 -1.31
CA GLU A 33 -15.45 -50.13 -2.44
C GLU A 33 -15.07 -49.21 -3.60
N VAL A 34 -13.92 -49.46 -4.23
CA VAL A 34 -13.50 -48.74 -5.44
C VAL A 34 -13.26 -49.74 -6.57
N LYS A 35 -13.81 -49.47 -7.75
CA LYS A 35 -13.71 -50.33 -8.93
C LYS A 35 -13.40 -49.51 -10.17
N SER A 36 -12.50 -50.00 -11.01
CA SER A 36 -12.23 -49.44 -12.33
C SER A 36 -12.78 -50.34 -13.43
N SER A 37 -13.17 -49.77 -14.57
CA SER A 37 -13.40 -50.51 -15.80
C SER A 37 -13.05 -49.68 -17.03
N ALA A 38 -12.22 -50.24 -17.91
CA ALA A 38 -12.07 -49.75 -19.27
C ALA A 38 -13.22 -50.30 -20.12
N ASN A 39 -13.86 -49.44 -20.91
CA ASN A 39 -14.89 -49.82 -21.87
C ASN A 39 -14.50 -49.28 -23.26
N LYS A 40 -15.05 -49.84 -24.35
CA LYS A 40 -14.51 -49.60 -25.72
C LYS A 40 -14.40 -48.12 -26.14
N GLY A 41 -15.12 -47.20 -25.48
CA GLY A 41 -15.04 -45.75 -25.70
C GLY A 41 -14.65 -44.85 -24.51
N PHE A 42 -14.47 -45.36 -23.29
CA PHE A 42 -14.16 -44.53 -22.11
C PHE A 42 -13.53 -45.34 -20.96
N ASP A 43 -12.76 -44.64 -20.12
CA ASP A 43 -12.23 -45.13 -18.85
C ASP A 43 -13.21 -44.74 -17.73
N ARG A 44 -13.55 -45.67 -16.83
CA ARG A 44 -14.48 -45.42 -15.70
C ARG A 44 -13.90 -45.80 -14.35
N ILE A 45 -14.18 -44.99 -13.33
CA ILE A 45 -13.95 -45.30 -11.92
C ILE A 45 -15.26 -45.15 -11.14
N TYR A 46 -15.57 -46.14 -10.31
CA TYR A 46 -16.65 -46.17 -9.34
C TYR A 46 -16.08 -46.04 -7.93
N PHE A 47 -16.57 -45.08 -7.15
CA PHE A 47 -16.29 -44.92 -5.71
C PHE A 47 -17.60 -45.14 -4.94
N LYS A 48 -17.71 -46.21 -4.15
CA LYS A 48 -18.97 -46.65 -3.51
C LYS A 48 -18.86 -46.61 -1.99
N TRP A 49 -19.81 -45.95 -1.34
CA TRP A 49 -19.90 -45.90 0.13
C TRP A 49 -21.15 -46.65 0.64
N PRO A 50 -21.20 -46.99 1.95
CA PRO A 50 -22.38 -47.63 2.56
C PRO A 50 -23.59 -46.69 2.63
N LYS A 51 -23.34 -45.39 2.76
CA LYS A 51 -24.33 -44.31 2.80
C LYS A 51 -23.89 -43.22 1.83
N LYS A 52 -24.84 -42.44 1.30
CA LYS A 52 -24.60 -41.33 0.38
C LYS A 52 -23.57 -40.33 0.93
N VAL A 53 -22.57 -40.00 0.14
CA VAL A 53 -21.50 -39.02 0.46
C VAL A 53 -21.57 -37.84 -0.52
N GLU A 54 -21.26 -36.63 -0.04
CA GLU A 54 -21.12 -35.42 -0.87
C GLU A 54 -19.77 -35.42 -1.59
N TYR A 55 -19.70 -34.86 -2.80
CA TYR A 55 -18.48 -34.82 -3.60
C TYR A 55 -18.36 -33.53 -4.41
N SER A 56 -17.12 -33.14 -4.69
CA SER A 56 -16.76 -32.12 -5.67
C SER A 56 -15.95 -32.74 -6.80
N ALA A 57 -15.77 -32.01 -7.91
CA ALA A 57 -14.90 -32.42 -9.01
C ALA A 57 -14.33 -31.17 -9.72
N GLN A 58 -13.01 -30.98 -9.67
CA GLN A 58 -12.35 -29.79 -10.22
C GLN A 58 -11.10 -30.15 -11.04
N ARG A 59 -10.92 -29.48 -12.19
CA ARG A 59 -9.88 -29.81 -13.17
C ARG A 59 -8.71 -28.82 -13.12
N PHE A 60 -7.49 -29.34 -13.09
CA PHE A 60 -6.24 -28.59 -13.12
C PHE A 60 -5.36 -29.09 -14.28
N GLY A 61 -5.52 -28.50 -15.47
CA GLY A 61 -4.75 -28.87 -16.68
C GLY A 61 -5.01 -30.31 -17.15
N LYS A 62 -4.04 -31.20 -16.94
CA LYS A 62 -4.16 -32.67 -17.16
C LYS A 62 -4.62 -33.44 -15.92
N LYS A 63 -4.74 -32.83 -14.73
CA LYS A 63 -5.22 -33.47 -13.50
C LYS A 63 -6.70 -33.15 -13.25
N LEU A 64 -7.37 -34.06 -12.55
CA LEU A 64 -8.73 -33.92 -12.01
C LEU A 64 -8.68 -34.28 -10.52
N LEU A 65 -9.14 -33.38 -9.66
CA LEU A 65 -9.34 -33.62 -8.24
C LEU A 65 -10.80 -33.99 -8.01
N LEU A 66 -11.04 -35.06 -7.23
CA LEU A 66 -12.34 -35.38 -6.65
C LEU A 66 -12.22 -35.27 -5.13
N GLU A 67 -12.95 -34.36 -4.49
CA GLU A 67 -13.06 -34.31 -3.03
C GLU A 67 -14.30 -35.08 -2.59
N PHE A 68 -14.22 -35.81 -1.47
CA PHE A 68 -15.32 -36.57 -0.88
C PHE A 68 -15.52 -36.20 0.59
N GLY A 69 -16.77 -35.95 0.98
CA GLY A 69 -17.15 -35.61 2.36
C GLY A 69 -16.93 -36.73 3.39
N LYS A 70 -16.49 -37.92 2.95
CA LYS A 70 -15.95 -39.01 3.78
C LYS A 70 -14.81 -39.69 3.02
N PRO A 71 -13.74 -40.14 3.69
CA PRO A 71 -12.63 -40.78 3.02
C PRO A 71 -13.04 -42.10 2.35
N ILE A 72 -12.30 -42.46 1.30
CA ILE A 72 -12.29 -43.78 0.69
C ILE A 72 -11.21 -44.64 1.36
N GLN A 73 -11.56 -45.84 1.80
CA GLN A 73 -10.66 -46.78 2.51
C GLN A 73 -10.03 -47.84 1.59
N GLY A 74 -10.36 -47.81 0.29
CA GLY A 74 -9.78 -48.72 -0.72
C GLY A 74 -8.47 -48.21 -1.31
N SER A 75 -7.58 -49.12 -1.73
CA SER A 75 -6.30 -48.79 -2.38
C SER A 75 -6.52 -48.27 -3.81
N VAL A 76 -6.68 -46.96 -3.95
CA VAL A 76 -6.92 -46.28 -5.24
C VAL A 76 -5.76 -46.45 -6.22
N GLU A 77 -4.52 -46.52 -5.74
CA GLU A 77 -3.33 -46.70 -6.56
C GLU A 77 -3.33 -48.00 -7.38
N LYS A 78 -3.97 -49.07 -6.89
CA LYS A 78 -4.05 -50.38 -7.57
C LYS A 78 -5.07 -50.42 -8.72
N LEU A 79 -5.91 -49.39 -8.87
CA LEU A 79 -6.99 -49.35 -9.87
C LEU A 79 -6.51 -49.09 -11.31
N THR A 80 -5.29 -48.59 -11.47
CA THR A 80 -4.70 -48.17 -12.75
C THR A 80 -4.24 -49.32 -13.63
N LEU A 81 -4.10 -50.53 -13.08
CA LEU A 81 -3.70 -51.74 -13.83
C LEU A 81 -4.63 -52.07 -15.01
N ASN A 82 -5.88 -51.57 -14.98
CA ASN A 82 -6.88 -51.73 -16.05
C ASN A 82 -7.35 -50.39 -16.66
N LEU A 83 -6.66 -49.27 -16.45
CA LEU A 83 -7.00 -47.95 -16.97
C LEU A 83 -5.77 -47.26 -17.57
N GLY A 84 -5.78 -47.01 -18.88
CA GLY A 84 -4.62 -46.43 -19.58
C GLY A 84 -4.93 -45.65 -20.86
N LYS A 85 -6.20 -45.51 -21.28
CA LYS A 85 -6.53 -44.86 -22.56
C LYS A 85 -6.73 -43.36 -22.38
N TYR A 86 -7.42 -42.96 -21.31
CA TYR A 86 -7.76 -41.58 -21.00
C TYR A 86 -7.30 -41.17 -19.59
N ILE A 87 -7.30 -42.10 -18.63
CA ILE A 87 -6.67 -41.95 -17.31
C ILE A 87 -5.26 -42.55 -17.38
N LYS A 88 -4.28 -41.83 -16.81
CA LYS A 88 -2.86 -42.22 -16.70
C LYS A 88 -2.50 -42.71 -15.30
N SER A 89 -3.05 -42.06 -14.27
CA SER A 89 -2.83 -42.46 -12.87
C SER A 89 -3.98 -41.98 -11.99
N ALA A 90 -4.16 -42.62 -10.83
CA ALA A 90 -5.07 -42.19 -9.77
C ALA A 90 -4.35 -42.38 -8.43
N GLN A 91 -4.37 -41.37 -7.56
CA GLN A 91 -3.67 -41.36 -6.28
C GLN A 91 -4.59 -40.87 -5.16
N SER A 92 -4.42 -41.43 -3.96
CA SER A 92 -5.15 -41.04 -2.76
C SER A 92 -4.41 -39.96 -1.99
N GLN A 93 -5.12 -38.95 -1.52
CA GLN A 93 -4.61 -37.84 -0.70
C GLN A 93 -5.57 -37.58 0.49
N GLU A 94 -5.06 -36.88 1.51
CA GLU A 94 -5.75 -36.58 2.78
C GLU A 94 -6.47 -37.80 3.41
N GLY A 95 -5.78 -38.94 3.47
CA GLY A 95 -6.33 -40.18 4.07
C GLY A 95 -7.53 -40.76 3.31
N GLY A 96 -7.69 -40.42 2.02
CA GLY A 96 -8.76 -40.92 1.16
C GLY A 96 -9.89 -39.94 0.89
N LYS A 97 -9.87 -38.71 1.43
CA LYS A 97 -10.88 -37.70 1.09
C LYS A 97 -10.66 -37.08 -0.29
N GLU A 98 -9.41 -36.88 -0.70
CA GLU A 98 -9.05 -36.22 -1.96
C GLU A 98 -8.44 -37.25 -2.91
N ILE A 99 -9.04 -37.46 -4.09
CA ILE A 99 -8.51 -38.36 -5.12
C ILE A 99 -8.04 -37.55 -6.32
N VAL A 100 -6.74 -37.63 -6.61
CA VAL A 100 -6.10 -36.93 -7.73
C VAL A 100 -5.89 -37.89 -8.89
N ILE A 101 -6.44 -37.53 -10.04
CA ILE A 101 -6.50 -38.38 -11.23
C ILE A 101 -5.80 -37.66 -12.37
N GLU A 102 -4.72 -38.25 -12.88
CA GLU A 102 -3.96 -37.73 -14.01
C GLU A 102 -4.54 -38.29 -15.32
N LEU A 103 -4.74 -37.43 -16.31
CA LEU A 103 -5.27 -37.80 -17.63
C LEU A 103 -4.15 -37.84 -18.68
N THR A 104 -4.24 -38.75 -19.64
CA THR A 104 -3.24 -38.86 -20.73
C THR A 104 -3.23 -37.59 -21.61
N GLY A 105 -4.39 -36.94 -21.78
CA GLY A 105 -4.57 -35.71 -22.58
C GLY A 105 -5.70 -34.79 -22.08
N ARG A 106 -6.10 -33.81 -22.90
CA ARG A 106 -7.20 -32.86 -22.59
C ARG A 106 -8.60 -33.47 -22.79
N HIS A 107 -8.80 -34.70 -22.31
CA HIS A 107 -10.04 -35.47 -22.48
C HIS A 107 -11.23 -34.85 -21.75
N ARG A 108 -12.45 -35.08 -22.25
CA ARG A 108 -13.69 -34.75 -21.53
C ARG A 108 -13.94 -35.77 -20.43
N PHE A 109 -14.53 -35.30 -19.33
CA PHE A 109 -14.91 -36.13 -18.19
C PHE A 109 -16.35 -35.80 -17.76
N ASN A 110 -16.97 -36.70 -17.01
CA ASN A 110 -18.27 -36.52 -16.37
C ASN A 110 -18.25 -37.18 -14.99
N VAL A 111 -18.74 -36.49 -13.95
CA VAL A 111 -18.85 -37.06 -12.58
C VAL A 111 -20.30 -37.00 -12.13
N PHE A 112 -20.88 -38.16 -11.81
CA PHE A 112 -22.28 -38.30 -11.46
C PHE A 112 -22.47 -39.29 -10.31
N ARG A 113 -23.61 -39.22 -9.63
CA ARG A 113 -23.98 -40.15 -8.55
C ARG A 113 -24.92 -41.23 -9.07
N ASP A 114 -24.67 -42.47 -8.66
CA ASP A 114 -25.54 -43.62 -8.89
C ASP A 114 -25.72 -44.40 -7.57
N GLY A 115 -26.91 -44.30 -6.97
CA GLY A 115 -27.15 -44.74 -5.60
C GLY A 115 -26.21 -44.10 -4.57
N ASN A 116 -25.50 -44.94 -3.81
CA ASN A 116 -24.44 -44.53 -2.88
C ASN A 116 -23.04 -44.50 -3.52
N SER A 117 -22.96 -44.56 -4.85
CA SER A 117 -21.71 -44.51 -5.61
C SER A 117 -21.54 -43.16 -6.32
N VAL A 118 -20.30 -42.68 -6.43
CA VAL A 118 -19.90 -41.61 -7.34
C VAL A 118 -19.12 -42.25 -8.48
N ILE A 119 -19.45 -41.90 -9.72
CA ILE A 119 -18.88 -42.46 -10.93
C ILE A 119 -18.21 -41.35 -11.73
N LEU A 120 -16.95 -41.56 -12.10
CA LEU A 120 -16.21 -40.77 -13.07
C LEU A 120 -16.16 -41.53 -14.40
N ASP A 121 -16.58 -40.88 -15.48
CA ASP A 121 -16.29 -41.26 -16.87
C ASP A 121 -15.24 -40.31 -17.46
N VAL A 122 -14.26 -40.84 -18.21
CA VAL A 122 -13.32 -40.05 -19.03
C VAL A 122 -13.26 -40.61 -20.45
N GLY A 123 -13.57 -39.79 -21.45
CA GLY A 123 -13.54 -40.19 -22.86
C GLY A 123 -14.36 -39.31 -23.81
N PRO A 124 -14.33 -39.61 -25.13
CA PRO A 124 -15.06 -38.87 -26.15
C PRO A 124 -16.58 -39.14 -26.17
N ASN A 125 -17.31 -38.38 -25.35
CA ASN A 125 -18.70 -37.91 -25.55
C ASN A 125 -19.82 -38.94 -25.87
N ARG A 126 -20.87 -39.00 -25.03
CA ARG A 126 -22.14 -39.68 -25.37
C ARG A 126 -23.38 -38.92 -24.89
N LYS A 127 -24.24 -38.50 -25.81
CA LYS A 127 -25.64 -38.14 -25.51
C LYS A 127 -26.41 -39.42 -25.09
N SER A 128 -27.08 -39.40 -23.94
CA SER A 128 -27.82 -40.56 -23.43
C SER A 128 -29.13 -40.78 -24.20
N LYS A 129 -29.18 -41.83 -25.04
CA LYS A 129 -30.43 -42.31 -25.66
C LYS A 129 -31.16 -43.26 -24.70
N LYS A 130 -32.38 -42.90 -24.24
CA LYS A 130 -33.35 -43.88 -23.72
C LYS A 130 -34.15 -44.45 -24.89
N LYS A 131 -34.28 -45.79 -24.98
CA LYS A 131 -35.21 -46.46 -25.90
C LYS A 131 -36.63 -46.42 -25.32
N LYS A 132 -37.64 -46.48 -26.20
CA LYS A 132 -39.05 -46.73 -25.84
C LYS A 132 -39.30 -48.22 -25.64
N GLN A 133 -40.23 -48.54 -24.74
CA GLN A 133 -41.05 -49.76 -24.78
C GLN A 133 -42.52 -49.35 -24.51
N THR A 134 -43.49 -50.22 -24.77
CA THR A 134 -44.66 -49.80 -25.56
C THR A 134 -46.02 -50.08 -24.90
N LYS A 135 -46.92 -49.09 -24.99
CA LYS A 135 -48.41 -49.15 -24.90
C LYS A 135 -49.05 -50.28 -24.06
N SER A 136 -49.63 -49.90 -22.91
CA SER A 136 -51.03 -50.16 -22.61
C SER A 136 -51.58 -49.02 -21.72
N ILE A 137 -52.87 -49.06 -21.35
CA ILE A 137 -53.56 -48.04 -20.53
C ILE A 137 -53.51 -46.62 -21.13
N ALA A 138 -54.20 -46.45 -22.27
CA ALA A 138 -54.88 -45.19 -22.55
C ALA A 138 -56.25 -45.19 -21.83
N LYS A 139 -56.80 -44.00 -21.53
CA LYS A 139 -58.08 -43.77 -20.80
C LYS A 139 -58.12 -44.00 -19.27
N LYS A 140 -57.17 -43.44 -18.50
CA LYS A 140 -57.47 -42.86 -17.16
C LYS A 140 -56.34 -41.96 -16.59
N SER A 141 -56.21 -40.72 -17.09
CA SER A 141 -55.54 -39.57 -16.42
C SER A 141 -55.31 -38.33 -17.34
N ILE A 142 -56.35 -37.82 -18.01
CA ILE A 142 -56.28 -36.49 -18.66
C ILE A 142 -56.47 -35.39 -17.58
N ALA A 143 -55.58 -35.40 -16.57
CA ALA A 143 -55.77 -34.66 -15.32
C ALA A 143 -54.47 -34.19 -14.63
N ASP A 144 -53.32 -34.84 -14.88
CA ASP A 144 -52.15 -34.71 -13.99
C ASP A 144 -50.83 -34.26 -14.68
N SER A 145 -50.95 -33.56 -15.81
CA SER A 145 -49.79 -32.99 -16.54
C SER A 145 -49.55 -31.49 -16.26
N THR A 146 -50.43 -30.83 -15.51
CA THR A 146 -50.32 -29.37 -15.23
C THR A 146 -49.66 -29.03 -13.90
N ASP A 147 -49.53 -29.98 -12.96
CA ASP A 147 -49.02 -29.68 -11.60
C ASP A 147 -47.51 -29.52 -11.51
N LYS A 148 -46.74 -30.18 -12.39
CA LYS A 148 -45.28 -30.27 -12.26
C LYS A 148 -44.50 -28.96 -12.44
N TYR A 149 -45.18 -27.88 -12.83
CA TYR A 149 -44.65 -26.52 -12.93
C TYR A 149 -45.47 -25.49 -12.13
N LYS A 150 -46.38 -25.91 -11.25
CA LYS A 150 -47.09 -24.97 -10.35
C LYS A 150 -46.20 -24.63 -9.16
N VAL A 151 -46.11 -23.35 -8.81
CA VAL A 151 -45.52 -22.89 -7.55
C VAL A 151 -46.63 -22.46 -6.63
N SER A 152 -46.74 -23.11 -5.46
CA SER A 152 -47.72 -22.68 -4.47
C SER A 152 -47.21 -21.42 -3.77
N VAL A 153 -48.06 -20.41 -3.69
CA VAL A 153 -47.75 -19.14 -3.02
C VAL A 153 -48.65 -19.01 -1.80
N ARG A 154 -48.05 -18.89 -0.62
CA ARG A 154 -48.76 -18.68 0.64
C ARG A 154 -48.52 -17.24 1.11
N VAL A 155 -49.58 -16.58 1.57
CA VAL A 155 -49.51 -15.29 2.25
C VAL A 155 -49.81 -15.53 3.74
N GLY A 156 -48.99 -14.97 4.62
CA GLY A 156 -49.17 -14.95 6.07
C GLY A 156 -49.23 -13.52 6.59
N LYS A 157 -50.22 -13.23 7.45
CA LYS A 157 -50.32 -11.98 8.20
C LYS A 157 -49.77 -12.22 9.60
N HIS A 158 -48.69 -11.54 9.94
CA HIS A 158 -48.18 -11.43 11.31
C HIS A 158 -48.45 -10.02 11.83
N GLU A 159 -48.16 -9.77 13.11
CA GLU A 159 -48.43 -8.50 13.78
C GLU A 159 -47.63 -7.35 13.14
N ASP A 160 -46.29 -7.46 13.17
CA ASP A 160 -45.37 -6.46 12.62
C ASP A 160 -45.06 -6.60 11.13
N TYR A 161 -45.47 -7.69 10.45
CA TYR A 161 -45.13 -7.92 9.04
C TYR A 161 -46.09 -8.82 8.27
N HIS A 162 -46.05 -8.69 6.94
CA HIS A 162 -46.74 -9.57 6.00
C HIS A 162 -45.71 -10.43 5.25
N ARG A 163 -45.98 -11.73 5.09
CA ARG A 163 -45.03 -12.70 4.53
C ARG A 163 -45.62 -13.36 3.30
N VAL A 164 -44.89 -13.34 2.19
CA VAL A 164 -45.19 -14.10 0.96
C VAL A 164 -44.17 -15.22 0.81
N VAL A 165 -44.62 -16.46 0.63
CA VAL A 165 -43.75 -17.64 0.50
C VAL A 165 -44.06 -18.39 -0.79
N PHE A 166 -43.07 -18.48 -1.67
CA PHE A 166 -43.08 -19.29 -2.88
C PHE A 166 -42.49 -20.67 -2.53
N ASP A 167 -43.31 -21.72 -2.54
CA ASP A 167 -42.89 -23.11 -2.28
C ASP A 167 -42.58 -23.80 -3.61
N TRP A 168 -41.30 -24.11 -3.86
CA TRP A 168 -40.83 -24.79 -5.08
C TRP A 168 -40.56 -26.27 -4.83
N SER A 169 -40.73 -27.09 -5.87
CA SER A 169 -40.36 -28.51 -5.86
C SER A 169 -38.86 -28.74 -5.62
N ASP A 170 -38.00 -27.87 -6.15
CA ASP A 170 -36.54 -27.90 -6.04
C ASP A 170 -35.99 -26.50 -5.74
N LYS A 171 -34.83 -26.40 -5.05
CA LYS A 171 -34.11 -25.13 -4.85
C LYS A 171 -33.97 -24.34 -6.15
N THR A 172 -34.32 -23.05 -6.14
CA THR A 172 -34.15 -22.13 -7.27
C THR A 172 -33.35 -20.90 -6.85
N GLY A 173 -32.60 -20.33 -7.80
CA GLY A 173 -32.10 -18.97 -7.66
C GLY A 173 -33.24 -17.95 -7.87
N TYR A 174 -33.08 -16.77 -7.28
CA TYR A 174 -33.95 -15.62 -7.49
C TYR A 174 -33.17 -14.32 -7.27
N SER A 175 -33.63 -13.22 -7.87
CA SER A 175 -33.25 -11.84 -7.55
C SER A 175 -34.50 -11.03 -7.22
N ILE A 176 -34.30 -9.89 -6.54
CA ILE A 176 -35.37 -8.91 -6.27
C ILE A 176 -34.90 -7.53 -6.73
N GLU A 177 -35.79 -6.83 -7.42
CA GLU A 177 -35.67 -5.44 -7.83
C GLU A 177 -36.75 -4.63 -7.10
N GLU A 178 -36.35 -3.64 -6.31
CA GLU A 178 -37.26 -2.81 -5.51
C GLU A 178 -37.33 -1.38 -6.05
N THR A 179 -38.54 -0.85 -6.10
CA THR A 179 -38.84 0.56 -6.47
C THR A 179 -39.77 1.17 -5.42
N SER A 180 -40.01 2.49 -5.49
CA SER A 180 -40.94 3.20 -4.60
C SER A 180 -42.35 2.61 -4.54
N GLU A 181 -42.84 2.07 -5.67
CA GLU A 181 -44.22 1.59 -5.83
C GLU A 181 -44.34 0.09 -6.12
N THR A 182 -43.29 -0.58 -6.59
CA THR A 182 -43.34 -2.00 -7.00
C THR A 182 -42.11 -2.81 -6.60
N VAL A 183 -42.32 -4.10 -6.41
CA VAL A 183 -41.28 -5.09 -6.07
C VAL A 183 -41.38 -6.22 -7.07
N LYS A 184 -40.30 -6.45 -7.82
CA LYS A 184 -40.21 -7.51 -8.83
C LYS A 184 -39.29 -8.61 -8.33
N ILE A 185 -39.73 -9.86 -8.45
CA ILE A 185 -39.02 -11.05 -8.02
C ILE A 185 -38.80 -11.92 -9.25
N ASN A 186 -37.56 -12.01 -9.71
CA ASN A 186 -37.18 -12.76 -10.91
C ASN A 186 -36.58 -14.10 -10.49
N PHE A 187 -37.21 -15.21 -10.85
CA PHE A 187 -36.75 -16.56 -10.50
C PHE A 187 -35.96 -17.20 -11.65
N GLY A 188 -34.91 -17.97 -11.35
CA GLY A 188 -34.05 -18.63 -12.35
C GLY A 188 -34.66 -19.87 -13.03
N ARG A 189 -35.98 -19.93 -13.20
CA ARG A 189 -36.72 -20.98 -13.94
C ARG A 189 -38.18 -20.58 -14.18
N PHE A 190 -38.84 -21.26 -15.11
CA PHE A 190 -40.28 -21.12 -15.35
C PHE A 190 -41.13 -21.84 -14.29
N ALA A 191 -42.25 -21.23 -13.93
CA ALA A 191 -43.38 -21.84 -13.22
C ALA A 191 -44.66 -21.04 -13.46
N ALA A 192 -45.81 -21.68 -13.25
CA ALA A 192 -47.12 -21.05 -13.21
C ALA A 192 -47.55 -20.73 -11.77
N VAL A 193 -48.18 -19.58 -11.58
CA VAL A 193 -48.80 -19.14 -10.32
C VAL A 193 -50.27 -18.81 -10.59
N ASN A 194 -51.16 -19.11 -9.64
CA ASN A 194 -52.55 -18.67 -9.71
C ASN A 194 -52.68 -17.30 -9.03
N ASP A 195 -52.52 -16.24 -9.81
CA ASP A 195 -52.53 -14.85 -9.33
C ASP A 195 -53.82 -14.49 -8.57
N GLU A 196 -54.98 -14.96 -9.00
CA GLU A 196 -56.25 -14.67 -8.33
C GLU A 196 -56.33 -15.28 -6.93
N ALA A 197 -55.87 -16.53 -6.79
CA ALA A 197 -55.80 -17.22 -5.51
C ALA A 197 -54.79 -16.58 -4.53
N VAL A 198 -53.82 -15.82 -5.04
CA VAL A 198 -52.88 -15.01 -4.24
C VAL A 198 -53.47 -13.64 -3.91
N LYS A 199 -54.05 -12.93 -4.90
CA LYS A 199 -54.74 -11.63 -4.71
C LYS A 199 -55.80 -11.72 -3.61
N LYS A 200 -56.64 -12.75 -3.61
CA LYS A 200 -57.67 -13.00 -2.58
C LYS A 200 -57.12 -13.27 -1.16
N LYS A 201 -55.79 -13.39 -1.00
CA LYS A 201 -55.10 -13.65 0.29
C LYS A 201 -54.09 -12.57 0.66
N LEU A 202 -53.87 -11.58 -0.19
CA LEU A 202 -53.03 -10.42 0.11
C LEU A 202 -53.80 -9.40 0.97
N PRO A 203 -53.13 -8.65 1.86
CA PRO A 203 -53.73 -7.50 2.53
C PRO A 203 -54.14 -6.43 1.50
N ALA A 204 -55.14 -5.61 1.84
CA ALA A 204 -55.64 -4.52 0.96
C ALA A 204 -54.52 -3.55 0.52
N ASP A 205 -53.50 -3.38 1.36
CA ASP A 205 -52.26 -2.64 1.09
C ASP A 205 -51.54 -3.06 -0.22
N PHE A 206 -51.69 -4.33 -0.63
CA PHE A 206 -50.99 -4.94 -1.78
C PHE A 206 -51.92 -5.07 -2.99
N SER A 207 -52.39 -3.92 -3.49
CA SER A 207 -53.40 -3.79 -4.55
C SER A 207 -53.09 -4.50 -5.89
N LYS A 208 -51.82 -4.85 -6.17
CA LYS A 208 -51.41 -5.57 -7.39
C LYS A 208 -50.47 -6.73 -7.05
N PHE A 209 -50.78 -7.90 -7.61
CA PHE A 209 -49.89 -9.05 -7.76
C PHE A 209 -50.03 -9.55 -9.20
N ILE A 210 -48.93 -9.68 -9.93
CA ILE A 210 -48.94 -10.15 -11.32
C ILE A 210 -47.75 -11.09 -11.52
N SER A 211 -48.00 -12.35 -11.89
CA SER A 211 -46.98 -13.23 -12.44
C SER A 211 -46.87 -13.05 -13.96
N THR A 212 -45.64 -13.08 -14.46
CA THR A 212 -45.30 -12.86 -15.86
C THR A 212 -44.20 -13.83 -16.28
N LYS A 213 -44.10 -14.06 -17.58
CA LYS A 213 -42.96 -14.77 -18.17
C LYS A 213 -41.92 -13.75 -18.62
N THR A 214 -40.68 -13.85 -18.10
CA THR A 214 -39.58 -12.96 -18.50
C THR A 214 -39.20 -13.19 -19.97
N LYS A 215 -38.43 -12.27 -20.57
CA LYS A 215 -37.94 -12.43 -21.97
C LYS A 215 -37.15 -13.72 -22.20
N GLU A 216 -36.47 -14.21 -21.17
CA GLU A 216 -35.70 -15.47 -21.17
C GLU A 216 -36.57 -16.71 -20.88
N GLY A 217 -37.85 -16.51 -20.58
CA GLY A 217 -38.84 -17.56 -20.39
C GLY A 217 -39.08 -17.99 -18.95
N PHE A 218 -38.48 -17.33 -17.96
CA PHE A 218 -38.62 -17.68 -16.55
C PHE A 218 -39.81 -16.99 -15.86
N LEU A 219 -40.09 -17.33 -14.59
CA LEU A 219 -41.13 -16.66 -13.79
C LEU A 219 -40.59 -15.33 -13.21
N GLY A 220 -41.24 -14.22 -13.56
CA GLY A 220 -41.09 -12.92 -12.89
C GLY A 220 -42.40 -12.51 -12.21
N VAL A 221 -42.35 -12.15 -10.94
CA VAL A 221 -43.54 -11.77 -10.14
C VAL A 221 -43.43 -10.33 -9.68
N SER A 222 -44.41 -9.49 -10.01
CA SER A 222 -44.48 -8.09 -9.59
C SER A 222 -45.57 -7.89 -8.54
N LEU A 223 -45.23 -7.27 -7.41
CA LEU A 223 -46.17 -6.81 -6.39
C LEU A 223 -46.17 -5.28 -6.33
N SER A 224 -47.29 -4.65 -5.98
CA SER A 224 -47.29 -3.26 -5.52
C SER A 224 -46.76 -3.17 -4.08
N LYS A 225 -46.03 -2.11 -3.77
CA LYS A 225 -45.43 -1.83 -2.46
C LYS A 225 -46.02 -0.56 -1.88
N VAL A 226 -46.48 -0.60 -0.63
CA VAL A 226 -46.77 0.63 0.14
C VAL A 226 -45.46 1.21 0.66
N ALA A 227 -45.24 2.51 0.42
CA ALA A 227 -43.97 3.19 0.74
C ALA A 227 -43.56 3.15 2.22
N SER A 228 -44.49 2.86 3.14
CA SER A 228 -44.26 2.73 4.58
C SER A 228 -43.78 1.35 5.05
N LEU A 229 -43.46 0.44 4.14
CA LEU A 229 -43.01 -0.93 4.44
C LEU A 229 -41.55 -1.15 4.03
N ASN A 230 -40.77 -1.86 4.86
CA ASN A 230 -39.40 -2.30 4.55
C ASN A 230 -39.40 -3.79 4.15
N ILE A 231 -38.45 -4.23 3.33
CA ILE A 231 -38.44 -5.59 2.79
C ILE A 231 -37.26 -6.42 3.33
N ARG A 232 -37.53 -7.69 3.63
CA ARG A 232 -36.53 -8.71 3.98
C ARG A 232 -36.83 -10.00 3.24
N HIS A 233 -35.87 -10.57 2.53
CA HIS A 233 -36.07 -11.82 1.77
C HIS A 233 -34.97 -12.85 2.03
N PHE A 234 -35.31 -14.14 1.95
CA PHE A 234 -34.37 -15.24 2.14
C PHE A 234 -34.87 -16.55 1.49
N ALA A 235 -33.94 -17.46 1.20
CA ALA A 235 -34.28 -18.83 0.80
C ALA A 235 -34.23 -19.77 2.01
N ALA A 236 -35.25 -20.62 2.18
CA ALA A 236 -35.39 -21.59 3.26
C ALA A 236 -35.70 -22.98 2.67
N GLY A 237 -34.66 -23.81 2.51
CA GLY A 237 -34.78 -25.07 1.76
C GLY A 237 -35.12 -24.79 0.30
N ASN A 238 -36.26 -25.29 -0.18
CA ASN A 238 -36.79 -25.03 -1.52
C ASN A 238 -37.78 -23.83 -1.56
N LYS A 239 -37.93 -23.11 -0.44
CA LYS A 239 -38.88 -21.98 -0.32
C LYS A 239 -38.16 -20.67 -0.50
N VAL A 240 -38.78 -19.71 -1.18
CA VAL A 240 -38.34 -18.31 -1.19
C VAL A 240 -39.35 -17.49 -0.39
N VAL A 241 -38.86 -16.77 0.62
CA VAL A 241 -39.65 -16.00 1.57
C VAL A 241 -39.36 -14.52 1.37
N VAL A 242 -40.42 -13.70 1.31
CA VAL A 242 -40.35 -12.24 1.26
C VAL A 242 -41.26 -11.67 2.34
N ASP A 243 -40.68 -10.94 3.28
CA ASP A 243 -41.35 -10.26 4.38
C ASP A 243 -41.42 -8.75 4.09
N PHE A 244 -42.60 -8.17 4.30
CA PHE A 244 -42.89 -6.74 4.25
C PHE A 244 -43.18 -6.24 5.67
N LEU A 245 -42.21 -5.56 6.27
CA LEU A 245 -42.17 -5.11 7.65
C LEU A 245 -42.86 -3.75 7.80
N LYS A 246 -43.75 -3.59 8.79
CA LYS A 246 -44.41 -2.32 9.10
C LYS A 246 -43.47 -1.39 9.87
N VAL A 247 -43.31 -0.16 9.39
CA VAL A 247 -42.54 0.86 10.13
C VAL A 247 -43.41 1.46 11.24
N LYS A 248 -43.11 1.12 12.50
CA LYS A 248 -43.68 1.81 13.67
C LYS A 248 -43.18 3.26 13.70
N LYS A 249 -44.06 4.23 13.42
CA LYS A 249 -43.78 5.66 13.63
C LYS A 249 -43.46 5.89 15.11
N LYS A 250 -42.25 6.40 15.41
CA LYS A 250 -42.03 7.13 16.65
C LYS A 250 -42.73 8.48 16.52
N ASN A 251 -43.83 8.68 17.23
CA ASN A 251 -44.32 10.02 17.48
C ASN A 251 -43.30 10.72 18.40
N GLY A 252 -42.76 11.86 17.97
CA GLY A 252 -42.13 12.79 18.88
C GLY A 252 -43.21 13.58 19.61
N LEU A 253 -42.92 14.02 20.84
CA LEU A 253 -43.64 15.13 21.46
C LEU A 253 -42.70 16.33 21.58
N THR A 254 -43.29 17.50 21.37
CA THR A 254 -42.68 18.83 21.51
C THR A 254 -42.58 19.24 22.97
N SER A 255 -41.71 20.22 23.26
CA SER A 255 -41.61 20.87 24.55
C SER A 255 -42.78 21.82 24.82
N SER A 256 -43.38 21.73 26.01
CA SER A 256 -44.11 22.82 26.67
C SER A 256 -43.94 22.70 28.18
N ALA A 257 -44.10 23.81 28.91
CA ALA A 257 -44.25 23.84 30.37
C ALA A 257 -45.59 23.16 30.78
N ASP A 258 -45.90 22.90 32.06
CA ASP A 258 -45.40 23.48 33.32
C ASP A 258 -45.55 22.47 34.49
N SER A 259 -45.06 22.83 35.68
CA SER A 259 -45.48 22.50 37.07
C SER A 259 -46.36 21.26 37.38
N ALA A 260 -46.26 20.57 38.53
CA ALA A 260 -45.32 20.55 39.67
C ALA A 260 -45.77 19.43 40.65
N VAL A 261 -44.89 18.96 41.57
CA VAL A 261 -45.24 18.26 42.86
C VAL A 261 -45.90 16.85 42.69
N ASP A 262 -45.65 15.78 43.49
CA ASP A 262 -44.98 15.65 44.79
C ASP A 262 -44.13 14.35 44.97
N ASP A 263 -43.37 14.39 46.07
CA ASP A 263 -42.65 13.39 46.89
C ASP A 263 -42.54 11.85 46.64
N ASN A 264 -41.28 11.42 46.84
CA ASN A 264 -40.79 10.32 47.69
C ASN A 264 -40.40 8.89 47.19
N HIS A 265 -39.09 8.60 47.39
CA HIS A 265 -38.44 7.36 47.87
C HIS A 265 -38.67 6.02 47.11
N ASN A 266 -37.66 5.18 46.80
CA ASN A 266 -36.24 5.11 47.20
C ASN A 266 -35.42 4.19 46.25
N LYS A 267 -34.08 4.22 46.35
CA LYS A 267 -33.08 3.27 45.77
C LYS A 267 -33.13 2.93 44.27
N LEU A 268 -32.02 3.22 43.57
CA LEU A 268 -31.50 2.28 42.56
C LEU A 268 -29.95 2.32 42.49
N ASP A 269 -29.37 1.18 42.14
CA ASP A 269 -27.91 0.96 42.13
C ASP A 269 -27.21 1.32 40.80
N LYS A 270 -25.88 1.32 40.83
CA LYS A 270 -24.99 1.57 39.68
C LYS A 270 -25.11 0.46 38.61
N PRO A 271 -25.18 0.79 37.30
CA PRO A 271 -24.75 -0.13 36.25
C PRO A 271 -23.22 -0.20 36.19
N VAL A 272 -22.65 -1.41 36.19
CA VAL A 272 -21.19 -1.65 36.20
C VAL A 272 -20.61 -1.79 34.79
N SER A 273 -19.41 -1.24 34.58
CA SER A 273 -18.70 -1.28 33.30
C SER A 273 -17.99 -2.62 33.04
N LYS A 274 -18.45 -3.37 32.03
CA LYS A 274 -17.64 -4.45 31.42
C LYS A 274 -16.63 -3.87 30.43
N ASN A 275 -15.50 -3.38 30.95
CA ASN A 275 -14.29 -3.08 30.16
C ASN A 275 -12.98 -3.09 30.98
N ALA A 276 -13.00 -3.53 32.25
CA ALA A 276 -11.84 -3.43 33.15
C ALA A 276 -10.84 -4.62 33.06
N ASP A 277 -11.31 -5.81 32.66
CA ASP A 277 -10.55 -7.06 32.87
C ASP A 277 -9.44 -7.32 31.82
N LEU A 278 -9.43 -6.59 30.70
CA LEU A 278 -8.41 -6.74 29.65
C LEU A 278 -7.05 -6.10 30.00
N ALA A 279 -7.02 -5.19 30.98
CA ALA A 279 -5.79 -4.49 31.39
C ALA A 279 -4.89 -5.32 32.31
N LYS A 280 -5.44 -6.26 33.09
CA LYS A 280 -4.66 -7.09 34.03
C LYS A 280 -3.81 -8.17 33.34
N THR A 281 -4.20 -8.61 32.15
CA THR A 281 -3.58 -9.74 31.44
C THR A 281 -2.30 -9.39 30.69
N LEU A 282 -1.90 -8.10 30.65
CA LEU A 282 -0.79 -7.61 29.81
C LEU A 282 0.46 -7.14 30.57
N GLY A 283 0.49 -7.25 31.90
CA GLY A 283 1.73 -7.24 32.70
C GLY A 283 2.56 -5.94 32.75
N LEU A 284 2.13 -4.86 32.09
CA LEU A 284 2.86 -3.59 32.04
C LEU A 284 2.59 -2.73 33.29
N ARG A 285 3.60 -2.58 34.16
CA ARG A 285 3.55 -1.68 35.31
C ARG A 285 3.73 -0.23 34.87
N SER A 286 2.75 0.64 35.16
CA SER A 286 2.92 2.09 35.11
C SER A 286 3.59 2.59 36.40
N HIS A 287 4.66 3.39 36.27
CA HIS A 287 5.22 4.12 37.41
C HIS A 287 4.31 5.31 37.76
N GLN A 288 3.82 5.35 38.99
CA GLN A 288 3.38 6.60 39.62
C GLN A 288 4.40 7.01 40.68
N ASN A 289 5.00 8.19 40.51
CA ASN A 289 5.73 8.83 41.58
C ASN A 289 4.74 9.48 42.55
N ARG A 290 4.81 9.14 43.83
CA ARG A 290 4.48 10.06 44.91
C ARG A 290 5.57 10.00 45.99
N THR A 291 5.98 11.18 46.41
CA THR A 291 6.97 11.45 47.45
C THR A 291 6.33 11.42 48.84
N THR A 292 6.99 10.81 49.82
CA THR A 292 7.24 11.36 51.19
C THR A 292 7.89 10.34 52.12
N GLY A 293 8.75 10.80 53.03
CA GLY A 293 8.70 10.36 54.43
C GLY A 293 9.56 9.16 54.87
N GLU A 294 10.74 9.47 55.42
CA GLU A 294 11.38 8.86 56.62
C GLU A 294 11.58 7.33 56.80
N LYS A 295 12.87 6.98 56.84
CA LYS A 295 13.61 6.34 57.96
C LYS A 295 13.53 4.83 58.27
N VAL A 296 14.76 4.29 58.35
CA VAL A 296 15.33 3.43 59.43
C VAL A 296 15.26 1.90 59.28
N ASN A 297 16.48 1.32 59.17
CA ASN A 297 16.95 -0.01 59.58
C ASN A 297 16.37 -1.28 58.93
N SER A 298 17.11 -2.41 58.87
CA SER A 298 18.59 -2.64 58.86
C SER A 298 18.89 -4.13 58.67
N GLN A 299 20.08 -4.47 58.15
CA GLN A 299 20.70 -5.82 58.18
C GLN A 299 19.95 -6.89 57.34
N SER A 300 20.52 -8.04 56.96
CA SER A 300 21.83 -8.65 57.29
C SER A 300 22.48 -9.35 56.07
N ALA A 301 23.76 -9.73 56.23
CA ALA A 301 24.60 -10.78 55.59
C ALA A 301 24.34 -11.32 54.15
N GLY A 302 25.36 -11.74 53.38
CA GLY A 302 26.82 -11.66 53.60
C GLY A 302 27.62 -12.94 53.30
N ALA A 303 28.11 -13.10 52.06
CA ALA A 303 29.26 -13.93 51.65
C ALA A 303 29.75 -13.37 50.28
N ALA A 304 31.00 -12.95 50.07
CA ALA A 304 32.28 -13.69 50.08
C ALA A 304 32.33 -14.76 48.97
N SER A 305 33.30 -14.79 48.04
CA SER A 305 34.54 -13.99 47.82
C SER A 305 34.69 -13.71 46.29
N ILE A 306 35.73 -13.14 45.65
CA ILE A 306 37.17 -12.91 45.92
C ILE A 306 37.55 -11.49 45.41
N ALA A 307 38.71 -10.93 45.80
CA ALA A 307 39.21 -9.63 45.35
C ALA A 307 40.75 -9.57 45.13
N LYS A 308 41.24 -8.42 44.62
CA LYS A 308 42.64 -7.96 44.33
C LYS A 308 43.13 -8.15 42.88
N SER A 309 44.02 -7.30 42.32
CA SER A 309 44.28 -5.84 42.42
C SER A 309 45.51 -5.43 41.57
N GLN A 310 45.71 -4.11 41.34
CA GLN A 310 46.98 -3.46 40.91
C GLN A 310 47.50 -3.78 39.47
N VAL A 311 48.32 -2.97 38.75
CA VAL A 311 48.79 -1.56 38.87
C VAL A 311 49.36 -1.03 37.52
N GLN A 312 49.39 0.32 37.33
CA GLN A 312 50.15 1.09 36.30
C GLN A 312 49.80 0.84 34.80
N PRO A 313 50.03 1.84 33.91
CA PRO A 313 51.36 2.13 33.33
C PRO A 313 51.77 3.62 33.42
N GLU A 314 53.06 3.90 33.15
CA GLU A 314 53.61 5.26 33.05
C GLU A 314 54.73 5.32 31.98
N GLN A 315 54.90 6.48 31.32
CA GLN A 315 56.04 6.87 30.45
C GLN A 315 56.25 6.04 29.16
N ALA A 316 56.81 6.55 28.04
CA ALA A 316 56.94 7.90 27.45
C ALA A 316 57.27 7.69 25.93
N ASN A 317 57.50 8.66 25.03
CA ASN A 317 57.58 10.12 25.10
C ASN A 317 57.25 10.76 23.71
N SER A 318 57.19 12.08 23.60
CA SER A 318 57.14 12.85 22.34
C SER A 318 58.14 14.01 22.35
N PRO A 319 58.48 14.60 21.19
CA PRO A 319 58.80 16.04 21.19
C PRO A 319 58.33 16.85 19.96
N ASN A 320 57.60 17.95 20.23
CA ASN A 320 57.62 19.25 19.51
C ASN A 320 57.17 19.35 18.01
N ARG A 321 56.62 20.48 17.51
CA ARG A 321 56.29 21.80 18.11
C ARG A 321 55.21 22.58 17.32
N GLU A 322 54.45 23.43 18.04
CA GLU A 322 53.91 24.76 17.64
C GLU A 322 53.11 25.02 16.32
N LYS A 323 51.80 25.32 16.47
CA LYS A 323 51.13 26.65 16.25
C LYS A 323 49.60 26.52 16.34
N LYS A 324 48.90 27.18 17.28
CA LYS A 324 48.40 28.58 17.26
C LYS A 324 47.32 28.89 16.19
N GLN A 325 46.05 28.82 16.63
CA GLN A 325 44.92 29.71 16.25
C GLN A 325 45.22 31.18 16.66
N PRO A 326 44.50 32.26 16.23
CA PRO A 326 43.03 32.39 16.20
C PRO A 326 42.41 33.10 14.95
N PRO A 327 41.53 34.14 15.01
CA PRO A 327 40.11 34.02 14.65
C PRO A 327 39.63 34.94 13.50
N ILE A 328 38.32 35.00 13.23
CA ILE A 328 37.72 35.83 12.14
C ILE A 328 36.54 36.67 12.63
N SER A 329 36.56 37.98 12.38
CA SER A 329 35.35 38.81 12.17
C SER A 329 35.61 40.14 11.42
N ASN A 330 34.63 40.54 10.60
CA ASN A 330 34.26 41.91 10.17
C ASN A 330 35.22 42.85 9.38
N SER A 331 35.10 42.77 8.04
CA SER A 331 34.58 43.82 7.12
C SER A 331 35.17 45.25 7.01
N LEU A 332 35.49 45.66 5.76
CA LEU A 332 35.00 46.85 5.00
C LEU A 332 35.61 46.79 3.57
N GLY A 333 34.88 46.96 2.46
CA GLY A 333 34.52 48.23 1.79
C GLY A 333 35.60 48.67 0.78
N LYS A 334 35.36 49.09 -0.48
CA LYS A 334 34.17 49.36 -1.32
C LYS A 334 34.50 49.11 -2.80
N ARG A 335 33.53 48.69 -3.62
CA ARG A 335 33.35 49.15 -5.02
C ARG A 335 31.89 48.95 -5.46
N ALA A 336 31.44 49.68 -6.47
CA ALA A 336 30.03 49.72 -6.87
C ALA A 336 29.89 49.99 -8.39
N VAL A 337 28.67 49.76 -8.89
CA VAL A 337 28.17 50.07 -10.25
C VAL A 337 28.87 49.33 -11.39
N LEU A 338 28.24 48.26 -11.84
CA LEU A 338 27.41 48.32 -13.06
C LEU A 338 26.30 47.28 -12.95
N ALA A 339 25.22 47.46 -13.71
CA ALA A 339 24.09 46.55 -13.73
C ALA A 339 23.88 46.02 -15.14
N ASP A 340 23.72 44.70 -15.26
CA ASP A 340 22.61 44.15 -16.05
C ASP A 340 22.16 42.83 -15.39
N ALA A 341 20.90 42.44 -15.59
CA ALA A 341 20.22 41.37 -14.87
C ALA A 341 19.30 40.57 -15.80
N SER A 342 19.85 40.10 -16.94
CA SER A 342 19.05 39.74 -18.11
C SER A 342 19.47 38.45 -18.85
N GLU A 343 20.11 37.47 -18.19
CA GLU A 343 20.45 36.19 -18.87
C GLU A 343 20.22 34.88 -18.09
N PHE A 344 20.50 34.82 -16.77
CA PHE A 344 20.38 33.58 -15.97
C PHE A 344 18.93 33.18 -15.56
N SER A 345 17.99 33.26 -16.50
CA SER A 345 16.58 32.86 -16.33
C SER A 345 16.01 31.98 -17.46
N LYS A 346 16.81 31.62 -18.48
CA LYS A 346 16.36 30.86 -19.67
C LYS A 346 17.06 29.50 -19.92
N MET A 347 17.54 28.81 -18.88
CA MET A 347 17.99 27.41 -19.04
C MET A 347 17.69 26.54 -17.82
N ASN A 348 16.41 26.31 -17.54
CA ASN A 348 16.01 25.39 -16.47
C ASN A 348 14.73 24.59 -16.82
N LYS A 349 14.79 23.82 -17.91
CA LYS A 349 13.75 22.82 -18.25
C LYS A 349 14.26 21.67 -19.14
N LEU A 350 15.27 20.93 -18.66
CA LEU A 350 15.52 19.56 -19.14
C LEU A 350 14.58 18.61 -18.41
N ASP A 351 13.37 18.40 -18.96
CA ASP A 351 12.40 17.42 -18.46
C ASP A 351 12.84 15.98 -18.78
N ILE A 352 13.92 15.49 -18.14
CA ILE A 352 14.39 14.11 -18.26
C ILE A 352 14.44 13.44 -16.88
N ILE A 353 13.27 12.98 -16.43
CA ILE A 353 12.95 11.67 -15.82
C ILE A 353 11.49 11.77 -15.34
N SER A 354 10.57 11.77 -16.31
CA SER A 354 9.13 11.60 -16.06
C SER A 354 8.51 10.88 -17.25
N ASN A 355 8.08 9.63 -17.02
CA ASN A 355 7.43 8.77 -18.00
C ASN A 355 8.29 8.43 -19.25
N PRO A 356 9.12 7.38 -19.22
CA PRO A 356 9.65 6.78 -20.44
C PRO A 356 8.48 6.17 -21.24
N LYS A 357 7.89 6.95 -22.16
CA LYS A 357 6.85 6.45 -23.08
C LYS A 357 7.45 5.38 -23.99
N TRP A 358 7.29 4.12 -23.59
CA TRP A 358 7.74 2.97 -24.37
C TRP A 358 7.10 2.98 -25.76
N GLN A 359 7.93 3.04 -26.81
CA GLN A 359 7.44 3.08 -28.19
C GLN A 359 7.03 1.67 -28.67
N VAL A 360 5.78 1.30 -28.37
CA VAL A 360 5.13 0.14 -28.99
C VAL A 360 4.74 0.52 -30.42
N ILE A 361 5.48 0.03 -31.42
CA ILE A 361 5.19 0.30 -32.83
C ILE A 361 3.95 -0.51 -33.25
N LYS A 362 2.79 0.14 -33.22
CA LYS A 362 1.52 -0.36 -33.77
C LYS A 362 0.90 0.71 -34.66
N ASP A 363 1.18 0.57 -35.95
CA ASP A 363 0.63 1.40 -37.02
C ASP A 363 -0.33 0.55 -37.86
N THR A 364 -1.60 0.97 -37.91
CA THR A 364 -2.67 0.33 -38.70
C THR A 364 -3.20 1.26 -39.79
N VAL A 365 -2.39 2.24 -40.22
CA VAL A 365 -2.76 3.27 -41.22
C VAL A 365 -1.59 3.46 -42.20
N ALA A 366 -1.90 3.54 -43.48
CA ALA A 366 -0.91 3.68 -44.56
C ALA A 366 -0.14 5.02 -44.47
N PRO A 367 1.18 5.04 -44.69
CA PRO A 367 1.98 6.25 -44.56
C PRO A 367 1.95 7.11 -45.84
N GLN A 368 1.39 8.31 -45.73
CA GLN A 368 1.83 9.46 -46.54
C GLN A 368 2.71 10.35 -45.66
N ASN A 369 4.00 10.46 -45.99
CA ASN A 369 4.70 11.74 -46.19
C ASN A 369 6.20 11.59 -46.50
N THR A 370 6.73 12.69 -47.03
CA THR A 370 8.10 12.98 -47.48
C THR A 370 9.23 12.53 -46.54
N ALA A 371 10.33 12.06 -47.14
CA ALA A 371 11.62 11.96 -46.43
C ALA A 371 12.15 13.37 -46.09
N SER A 372 12.67 13.53 -44.87
CA SER A 372 13.28 14.76 -44.37
C SER A 372 14.54 14.43 -43.59
N GLY A 373 15.68 14.98 -44.01
CA GLY A 373 16.99 14.74 -43.43
C GLY A 373 18.10 15.33 -44.30
N LEU A 374 19.30 15.51 -43.73
CA LEU A 374 20.45 16.05 -44.44
C LEU A 374 20.78 15.22 -45.70
N GLY A 375 21.34 15.87 -46.71
CA GLY A 375 21.70 15.20 -47.98
C GLY A 375 22.93 14.33 -47.81
N LEU A 376 22.78 13.01 -47.99
CA LEU A 376 23.88 12.06 -48.01
C LEU A 376 24.26 11.73 -49.46
N ASP A 377 25.46 12.10 -49.87
CA ASP A 377 25.99 11.74 -51.19
C ASP A 377 26.32 10.24 -51.23
N VAL A 378 25.68 9.52 -52.15
CA VAL A 378 26.00 8.11 -52.42
C VAL A 378 26.92 8.06 -53.64
N GLN A 379 28.04 7.36 -53.51
CA GLN A 379 29.03 7.22 -54.59
C GLN A 379 28.99 5.79 -55.15
N LEU A 380 29.14 5.66 -56.46
CA LEU A 380 29.50 4.40 -57.10
C LEU A 380 31.01 4.39 -57.30
N VAL A 381 31.69 3.37 -56.82
CA VAL A 381 33.12 3.13 -57.07
C VAL A 381 33.23 1.84 -57.87
N ARG A 382 33.79 1.91 -59.09
CA ARG A 382 34.12 0.70 -59.87
C ARG A 382 35.57 0.31 -59.63
N ASN A 383 35.78 -0.94 -59.26
CA ASN A 383 37.10 -1.56 -59.17
C ASN A 383 37.14 -2.78 -60.11
N ASN A 384 38.32 -3.26 -60.49
CA ASN A 384 38.49 -4.35 -61.44
C ASN A 384 37.80 -5.68 -61.02
N ASN A 385 37.44 -5.81 -59.74
CA ASN A 385 36.82 -7.00 -59.17
C ASN A 385 35.34 -6.83 -58.76
N ALA A 386 34.83 -5.60 -58.61
CA ALA A 386 33.46 -5.33 -58.13
C ALA A 386 33.00 -3.88 -58.43
N ASP A 387 31.68 -3.70 -58.56
CA ASP A 387 31.01 -2.40 -58.49
C ASP A 387 30.55 -2.18 -57.03
N SER A 388 30.97 -1.09 -56.39
CA SER A 388 30.72 -0.82 -54.97
C SER A 388 29.84 0.42 -54.76
N LEU A 389 28.81 0.31 -53.92
CA LEU A 389 28.05 1.46 -53.42
C LEU A 389 28.65 1.93 -52.09
N ARG A 390 29.08 3.20 -52.04
CA ARG A 390 29.68 3.83 -50.85
C ARG A 390 28.74 4.88 -50.27
N PHE A 391 28.47 4.75 -48.97
CA PHE A 391 27.67 5.69 -48.17
C PHE A 391 28.59 6.27 -47.10
N GLU A 392 28.97 7.54 -47.25
CA GLU A 392 29.89 8.23 -46.32
C GLU A 392 29.10 8.88 -45.19
N TRP A 393 29.58 8.75 -43.95
CA TRP A 393 28.90 9.21 -42.73
C TRP A 393 29.90 9.88 -41.79
N ASP A 394 29.47 10.89 -41.04
CA ASP A 394 30.31 11.54 -40.00
C ASP A 394 30.51 10.67 -38.75
N SER A 395 29.76 9.57 -38.61
CA SER A 395 29.82 8.67 -37.45
C SER A 395 29.41 7.23 -37.78
N ALA A 396 29.57 6.31 -36.83
CA ALA A 396 29.44 4.87 -37.03
C ALA A 396 27.96 4.36 -37.03
N VAL A 397 27.14 4.82 -37.97
CA VAL A 397 25.70 4.51 -38.08
C VAL A 397 25.41 3.00 -38.20
N PRO A 398 24.42 2.43 -37.48
CA PRO A 398 23.99 1.03 -37.65
C PRO A 398 23.37 0.78 -39.05
N SER A 399 23.58 -0.40 -39.64
CA SER A 399 23.01 -0.75 -40.96
C SER A 399 22.38 -2.17 -41.00
N ALA A 400 21.47 -2.39 -41.95
CA ALA A 400 21.00 -3.71 -42.38
C ALA A 400 21.00 -3.78 -43.92
N VAL A 401 21.47 -4.91 -44.48
CA VAL A 401 21.61 -5.13 -45.92
C VAL A 401 21.09 -6.53 -46.29
N PHE A 402 20.16 -6.57 -47.25
CA PHE A 402 19.51 -7.81 -47.68
C PHE A 402 18.98 -7.72 -49.12
N THR A 403 18.69 -8.88 -49.71
CA THR A 403 18.15 -9.00 -51.07
C THR A 403 16.78 -9.68 -51.04
N ARG A 404 15.76 -9.07 -51.65
CA ARG A 404 14.38 -9.59 -51.67
C ARG A 404 13.68 -9.20 -52.97
N ALA A 405 12.98 -10.15 -53.59
CA ALA A 405 12.24 -9.98 -54.85
C ALA A 405 13.06 -9.35 -56.02
N GLY A 406 14.36 -9.68 -56.11
CA GLY A 406 15.27 -9.09 -57.11
C GLY A 406 15.72 -7.65 -56.80
N TYR A 407 15.37 -7.11 -55.62
CA TYR A 407 15.86 -5.82 -55.15
C TYR A 407 16.89 -5.99 -54.02
N LEU A 408 17.96 -5.20 -54.11
CA LEU A 408 18.85 -4.90 -53.00
C LEU A 408 18.18 -3.85 -52.10
N TRP A 409 18.28 -4.07 -50.80
CA TRP A 409 17.81 -3.18 -49.75
C TRP A 409 18.96 -2.85 -48.81
N ILE A 410 19.15 -1.56 -48.54
CA ILE A 410 20.12 -1.04 -47.57
C ILE A 410 19.36 -0.10 -46.64
N VAL A 411 19.39 -0.37 -45.34
CA VAL A 411 18.66 0.37 -44.32
C VAL A 411 19.63 0.89 -43.27
N PHE A 412 19.50 2.15 -42.89
CA PHE A 412 20.30 2.81 -41.85
C PHE A 412 19.39 3.39 -40.77
N ASP A 413 19.91 3.47 -39.54
CA ASP A 413 19.19 3.99 -38.38
C ASP A 413 18.98 5.52 -38.44
N GLU A 414 19.91 6.23 -39.10
CA GLU A 414 19.85 7.69 -39.25
C GLU A 414 18.94 8.16 -40.38
N SER A 415 18.37 9.36 -40.21
CA SER A 415 17.36 9.93 -41.11
C SER A 415 17.96 11.00 -42.04
N VAL A 416 18.22 10.61 -43.28
CA VAL A 416 18.90 11.39 -44.33
C VAL A 416 18.17 11.28 -45.67
N SER A 417 18.48 12.17 -46.62
CA SER A 417 18.02 12.08 -48.00
C SER A 417 19.17 11.66 -48.91
N PHE A 418 19.02 10.56 -49.66
CA PHE A 418 20.10 10.06 -50.52
C PHE A 418 20.18 10.87 -51.82
N ASN A 419 21.31 11.51 -52.07
CA ASN A 419 21.58 12.13 -53.36
C ASN A 419 22.00 11.05 -54.36
N LEU A 420 21.09 10.72 -55.27
CA LEU A 420 21.26 9.67 -56.29
C LEU A 420 21.52 10.22 -57.71
N SER A 421 21.79 11.54 -57.85
CA SER A 421 22.06 12.20 -59.15
C SER A 421 23.22 11.54 -59.89
N LYS A 422 24.42 11.62 -59.31
CA LYS A 422 25.69 11.08 -59.81
C LYS A 422 25.58 9.62 -60.28
N ILE A 423 24.82 8.78 -59.56
CA ILE A 423 24.66 7.35 -59.87
C ILE A 423 23.64 7.12 -61.02
N LYS A 424 22.69 8.02 -61.24
CA LYS A 424 21.69 7.91 -62.33
C LYS A 424 22.23 8.34 -63.71
N GLU A 425 23.25 9.18 -63.73
CA GLU A 425 23.92 9.61 -64.97
C GLU A 425 24.79 8.48 -65.56
N GLU A 426 25.28 7.57 -64.72
CA GLU A 426 26.01 6.39 -65.15
C GLU A 426 25.10 5.24 -65.62
N LYS A 427 25.45 4.62 -66.77
CA LYS A 427 24.79 3.39 -67.25
C LYS A 427 25.25 2.16 -66.45
N LEU A 428 24.65 1.99 -65.26
CA LEU A 428 24.78 0.80 -64.41
C LEU A 428 24.43 -0.47 -65.19
N LYS A 429 25.32 -1.47 -65.20
CA LYS A 429 25.07 -2.77 -65.85
C LYS A 429 24.40 -3.79 -64.92
N ILE A 430 24.63 -3.67 -63.60
CA ILE A 430 24.18 -4.64 -62.58
C ILE A 430 23.06 -4.13 -61.66
N LEU A 431 22.76 -2.83 -61.73
CA LEU A 431 21.77 -2.14 -60.89
C LEU A 431 20.81 -1.34 -61.77
N SER A 432 19.55 -1.19 -61.34
CA SER A 432 18.56 -0.33 -61.99
C SER A 432 17.47 0.11 -60.98
N LYS A 433 16.57 1.01 -61.37
CA LYS A 433 15.46 1.51 -60.52
C LYS A 433 15.89 1.97 -59.10
N LEU A 434 16.95 2.78 -59.00
CA LEU A 434 17.43 3.31 -57.71
C LEU A 434 16.41 4.30 -57.11
N SER A 435 16.01 4.06 -55.87
CA SER A 435 15.05 4.89 -55.13
C SER A 435 15.32 4.87 -53.61
N GLN A 436 14.85 5.90 -52.92
CA GLN A 436 14.69 5.89 -51.46
C GLN A 436 13.23 5.56 -51.14
N ILE A 437 13.00 4.64 -50.19
CA ILE A 437 11.65 4.27 -49.72
C ILE A 437 11.31 5.13 -48.50
N PRO A 438 10.10 5.74 -48.44
CA PRO A 438 9.65 6.47 -47.26
C PRO A 438 9.60 5.56 -46.02
N SER A 439 10.16 6.04 -44.92
CA SER A 439 10.18 5.38 -43.62
C SER A 439 9.96 6.42 -42.53
N LYS A 440 9.25 6.04 -41.45
CA LYS A 440 8.95 6.97 -40.34
C LYS A 440 10.18 7.33 -39.49
N LYS A 441 11.25 6.53 -39.61
CA LYS A 441 12.54 6.65 -38.94
C LYS A 441 13.59 5.97 -39.81
N GLY A 442 14.83 6.44 -39.73
CA GLY A 442 15.94 5.89 -40.51
C GLY A 442 15.81 6.15 -42.01
N SER A 443 16.69 5.52 -42.79
CA SER A 443 16.78 5.74 -44.24
C SER A 443 16.89 4.42 -44.99
N VAL A 444 16.07 4.26 -46.04
CA VAL A 444 15.92 3.01 -46.80
C VAL A 444 16.26 3.24 -48.27
N PHE A 445 17.43 2.78 -48.69
CA PHE A 445 17.82 2.73 -50.11
C PHE A 445 17.38 1.39 -50.73
N ARG A 446 16.85 1.45 -51.96
CA ARG A 446 16.37 0.29 -52.72
C ARG A 446 16.80 0.40 -54.19
N ALA A 447 17.32 -0.69 -54.75
CA ALA A 447 17.69 -0.79 -56.16
C ALA A 447 17.41 -2.19 -56.71
N LYS A 448 16.95 -2.31 -57.96
CA LYS A 448 16.80 -3.61 -58.62
C LYS A 448 18.19 -4.12 -59.01
N LEU A 449 18.49 -5.35 -58.64
CA LEU A 449 19.74 -6.05 -58.92
C LEU A 449 19.56 -6.97 -60.15
N VAL A 450 20.65 -7.27 -60.87
CA VAL A 450 20.68 -8.32 -61.89
C VAL A 450 20.86 -9.69 -61.24
N ASP A 451 20.18 -10.70 -61.77
CA ASP A 451 20.21 -12.07 -61.23
C ASP A 451 21.65 -12.64 -61.20
N GLY A 452 21.98 -13.35 -60.12
CA GLY A 452 23.32 -13.91 -59.88
C GLY A 452 24.31 -12.97 -59.19
N ILE A 453 24.04 -11.65 -59.11
CA ILE A 453 24.81 -10.71 -58.30
C ILE A 453 24.32 -10.75 -56.84
N SER A 454 25.24 -10.59 -55.87
CA SER A 454 24.92 -10.47 -54.44
C SER A 454 25.80 -9.45 -53.74
N ALA A 455 25.26 -8.87 -52.67
CA ALA A 455 25.94 -7.88 -51.84
C ALA A 455 26.80 -8.51 -50.73
N SER A 456 28.08 -8.13 -50.69
CA SER A 456 28.96 -8.21 -49.51
C SER A 456 29.13 -6.82 -48.91
N VAL A 457 29.38 -6.72 -47.60
CA VAL A 457 29.37 -5.44 -46.88
C VAL A 457 30.64 -5.29 -46.04
N TRP A 458 31.34 -4.17 -46.22
CA TRP A 458 32.49 -3.80 -45.40
C TRP A 458 32.42 -2.31 -44.98
N ARG A 459 33.42 -1.83 -44.24
CA ARG A 459 33.50 -0.45 -43.75
C ARG A 459 34.88 0.16 -44.02
N ASP A 460 34.87 1.42 -44.44
CA ASP A 460 36.05 2.27 -44.56
C ASP A 460 35.90 3.44 -43.59
N GLY A 461 36.55 3.35 -42.43
CA GLY A 461 36.28 4.24 -41.30
C GLY A 461 34.79 4.21 -40.90
N PRO A 462 34.07 5.35 -40.91
CA PRO A 462 32.62 5.40 -40.69
C PRO A 462 31.78 5.05 -41.94
N ALA A 463 32.37 5.08 -43.14
CA ALA A 463 31.64 4.85 -44.38
C ALA A 463 31.28 3.36 -44.54
N TRP A 464 30.05 3.10 -45.00
CA TRP A 464 29.60 1.75 -45.37
C TRP A 464 29.84 1.53 -46.86
N VAL A 465 30.49 0.41 -47.19
CA VAL A 465 30.73 0.00 -48.58
C VAL A 465 30.03 -1.32 -48.84
N ILE A 466 29.21 -1.36 -49.89
CA ILE A 466 28.44 -2.52 -50.31
C ILE A 466 28.94 -2.92 -51.70
N ASP A 467 29.75 -3.97 -51.75
CA ASP A 467 30.31 -4.53 -52.98
C ASP A 467 29.31 -5.47 -53.65
N LEU A 468 29.15 -5.31 -54.96
CA LEU A 468 28.23 -6.11 -55.77
C LEU A 468 29.03 -6.94 -56.79
N ALA A 469 29.03 -8.25 -56.57
CA ALA A 469 29.78 -9.22 -57.36
C ALA A 469 28.94 -10.50 -57.62
N PRO A 470 29.32 -11.35 -58.60
CA PRO A 470 28.70 -12.66 -58.80
C PRO A 470 29.07 -13.62 -57.64
N GLN A 471 28.23 -13.66 -56.60
CA GLN A 471 28.50 -14.41 -55.37
C GLN A 471 27.20 -14.85 -54.66
N LEU A 472 27.34 -15.63 -53.59
CA LEU A 472 26.25 -16.04 -52.71
C LEU A 472 26.09 -15.07 -51.54
N SER A 473 24.95 -14.35 -51.49
CA SER A 473 24.57 -13.46 -50.37
C SER A 473 24.56 -14.20 -49.03
N ARG A 474 25.52 -13.91 -48.14
CA ARG A 474 25.61 -14.49 -46.79
C ARG A 474 26.38 -13.55 -45.84
N PRO A 475 26.09 -13.56 -44.53
CA PRO A 475 26.90 -12.89 -43.52
C PRO A 475 28.15 -13.74 -43.19
N ASP A 476 29.25 -13.09 -42.82
CA ASP A 476 30.45 -13.79 -42.32
C ASP A 476 30.21 -14.36 -40.91
N VAL A 477 29.40 -13.67 -40.11
CA VAL A 477 29.04 -14.08 -38.73
C VAL A 477 27.53 -14.19 -38.60
N ALA A 478 27.03 -15.42 -38.55
CA ALA A 478 25.62 -15.70 -38.35
C ALA A 478 25.14 -15.28 -36.94
N LEU A 479 24.12 -14.42 -36.88
CA LEU A 479 23.42 -14.06 -35.65
C LEU A 479 22.69 -15.28 -35.07
N LYS A 480 22.73 -15.43 -33.75
CA LYS A 480 22.12 -16.55 -33.02
C LYS A 480 20.79 -16.13 -32.42
N PHE A 481 19.81 -17.02 -32.44
CA PHE A 481 18.54 -16.83 -31.76
C PHE A 481 18.25 -17.94 -30.74
N VAL A 482 17.53 -17.57 -29.68
CA VAL A 482 17.04 -18.46 -28.62
C VAL A 482 15.53 -18.31 -28.45
N THR A 483 14.86 -19.40 -28.11
CA THR A 483 13.44 -19.47 -27.76
C THR A 483 13.30 -19.38 -26.25
N GLN A 484 12.60 -18.37 -25.74
CA GLN A 484 12.31 -18.22 -24.30
C GLN A 484 10.83 -18.47 -24.06
N GLN A 485 10.43 -19.37 -23.15
CA GLN A 485 9.02 -19.79 -22.99
C GLN A 485 8.28 -19.13 -21.82
N THR A 486 8.97 -18.70 -20.77
CA THR A 486 8.38 -18.24 -19.49
C THR A 486 8.80 -16.82 -19.08
N SER A 487 8.88 -15.89 -20.03
CA SER A 487 8.93 -14.46 -19.72
C SER A 487 7.58 -13.96 -19.18
N PRO A 488 7.53 -12.95 -18.29
CA PRO A 488 6.29 -12.26 -17.91
C PRO A 488 5.46 -11.73 -19.09
N GLN A 489 6.06 -11.55 -20.27
CA GLN A 489 5.37 -11.09 -21.49
C GLN A 489 4.87 -12.25 -22.38
N GLY A 490 4.94 -13.50 -21.89
CA GLY A 490 4.69 -14.72 -22.68
C GLY A 490 5.93 -15.20 -23.44
N PRO A 491 5.87 -16.34 -24.15
CA PRO A 491 6.99 -16.83 -24.95
C PRO A 491 7.47 -15.80 -25.99
N ARG A 492 8.77 -15.77 -26.25
CA ARG A 492 9.40 -14.87 -27.21
C ARG A 492 10.60 -15.53 -27.88
N ILE A 493 11.01 -15.00 -29.04
CA ILE A 493 12.30 -15.30 -29.66
C ILE A 493 13.22 -14.12 -29.39
N PHE A 494 14.47 -14.41 -29.03
CA PHE A 494 15.48 -13.40 -28.76
C PHE A 494 16.68 -13.63 -29.68
N ILE A 495 17.02 -12.62 -30.48
CA ILE A 495 18.16 -12.65 -31.40
C ILE A 495 19.31 -11.90 -30.75
N LEU A 496 20.39 -12.60 -30.42
CA LEU A 496 21.56 -12.04 -29.74
C LEU A 496 22.36 -11.17 -30.71
N ALA A 497 22.49 -9.88 -30.38
CA ALA A 497 23.20 -8.89 -31.17
C ALA A 497 23.72 -7.75 -30.26
N GLU A 498 24.65 -6.97 -30.77
CA GLU A 498 25.30 -5.84 -30.07
C GLU A 498 25.32 -4.64 -31.00
N GLY A 499 25.33 -3.42 -30.46
CA GLY A 499 25.28 -2.18 -31.26
C GLY A 499 24.05 -2.12 -32.16
N ILE A 500 22.87 -2.37 -31.58
CA ILE A 500 21.61 -2.49 -32.30
C ILE A 500 20.96 -1.11 -32.44
N GLY A 501 20.55 -0.74 -33.65
CA GLY A 501 19.76 0.46 -33.93
C GLY A 501 18.28 0.28 -33.64
N GLU A 502 17.44 1.26 -33.98
CA GLU A 502 16.00 1.15 -33.81
C GLU A 502 15.34 0.18 -34.81
N ALA A 503 14.19 -0.38 -34.43
CA ALA A 503 13.42 -1.26 -35.30
C ALA A 503 12.59 -0.44 -36.31
N ILE A 504 13.10 -0.32 -37.53
CA ILE A 504 12.46 0.41 -38.64
C ILE A 504 11.38 -0.47 -39.27
N THR A 505 10.18 0.08 -39.44
CA THR A 505 9.09 -0.58 -40.18
C THR A 505 9.07 -0.07 -41.61
N ILE A 506 9.12 -0.99 -42.58
CA ILE A 506 9.02 -0.70 -44.01
C ILE A 506 7.89 -1.53 -44.64
N GLN A 507 7.45 -1.13 -45.82
CA GLN A 507 6.54 -1.90 -46.66
C GLN A 507 7.23 -2.17 -48.01
N ASP A 508 7.12 -3.40 -48.53
CA ASP A 508 7.74 -3.80 -49.79
C ASP A 508 6.86 -3.38 -50.99
N PRO A 509 7.29 -2.45 -51.89
CA PRO A 509 6.45 -1.99 -53.00
C PRO A 509 6.11 -3.05 -54.05
N GLU A 510 6.81 -4.19 -54.08
CA GLU A 510 6.57 -5.25 -55.09
C GLU A 510 5.83 -6.47 -54.50
N VAL A 511 5.94 -6.69 -53.18
CA VAL A 511 5.26 -7.80 -52.48
C VAL A 511 4.04 -7.31 -51.67
N GLY A 512 3.98 -6.03 -51.35
CA GLY A 512 2.90 -5.37 -50.60
C GLY A 512 2.96 -5.54 -49.08
N ASP A 513 3.80 -6.44 -48.56
CA ASP A 513 3.84 -6.80 -47.14
C ASP A 513 4.75 -5.89 -46.30
N ARG A 514 4.46 -5.88 -44.99
CA ARG A 514 5.22 -5.15 -43.97
C ARG A 514 6.44 -5.96 -43.53
N LEU A 515 7.58 -5.32 -43.35
CA LEU A 515 8.79 -5.89 -42.74
C LEU A 515 9.23 -5.02 -41.56
N PHE A 516 9.72 -5.65 -40.50
CA PHE A 516 10.54 -4.97 -39.50
C PHE A 516 12.01 -5.23 -39.81
N VAL A 517 12.80 -4.17 -39.94
CA VAL A 517 14.24 -4.22 -40.16
C VAL A 517 14.93 -3.64 -38.92
N VAL A 518 15.94 -4.33 -38.41
CA VAL A 518 16.75 -3.84 -37.29
C VAL A 518 18.20 -3.72 -37.74
N PRO A 519 18.67 -2.49 -38.03
CA PRO A 519 20.08 -2.20 -38.29
C PRO A 519 20.98 -2.55 -37.11
N ILE A 520 22.23 -2.94 -37.38
CA ILE A 520 23.27 -3.14 -36.35
C ILE A 520 24.63 -2.58 -36.80
N THR A 521 25.44 -2.14 -35.85
CA THR A 521 26.76 -1.52 -36.06
C THR A 521 27.90 -2.50 -36.35
N PRO A 522 28.00 -3.69 -35.71
CA PRO A 522 29.11 -4.62 -35.96
C PRO A 522 29.03 -5.24 -37.36
N LEU A 523 30.17 -5.30 -38.05
CA LEU A 523 30.27 -5.67 -39.47
C LEU A 523 29.94 -7.14 -39.76
N SER A 524 29.46 -7.41 -40.97
CA SER A 524 29.17 -8.73 -41.54
C SER A 524 28.32 -9.67 -40.66
N ARG A 525 27.40 -9.11 -39.87
CA ARG A 525 26.53 -9.86 -38.96
C ARG A 525 25.10 -9.87 -39.46
N GLY A 526 24.58 -11.06 -39.73
CA GLY A 526 23.25 -11.22 -40.30
C GLY A 526 22.63 -12.60 -40.08
N ILE A 527 21.46 -12.83 -40.67
CA ILE A 527 20.75 -14.10 -40.67
C ILE A 527 21.24 -14.92 -41.88
N LYS A 528 21.99 -15.99 -41.64
CA LYS A 528 22.60 -16.81 -42.70
C LYS A 528 21.57 -17.53 -43.58
N ASP A 529 20.58 -18.17 -42.96
CA ASP A 529 19.61 -19.03 -43.63
C ASP A 529 18.19 -18.60 -43.20
N ARG A 530 17.25 -18.44 -44.14
CA ARG A 530 15.85 -18.06 -43.83
C ARG A 530 15.25 -19.01 -42.79
N GLN A 531 14.70 -18.46 -41.70
CA GLN A 531 13.98 -19.24 -40.68
C GLN A 531 12.47 -18.97 -40.78
N THR A 532 11.67 -20.03 -40.67
CA THR A 532 10.21 -19.97 -40.70
C THR A 532 9.66 -20.36 -39.33
N PHE A 533 8.87 -19.47 -38.72
CA PHE A 533 8.14 -19.74 -37.48
C PHE A 533 6.63 -19.64 -37.74
N ALA A 534 5.80 -20.10 -36.79
CA ALA A 534 4.35 -20.13 -36.96
C ALA A 534 3.70 -18.75 -37.19
N GLN A 535 4.36 -17.66 -36.77
CA GLN A 535 3.81 -16.30 -36.73
C GLN A 535 4.70 -15.24 -37.43
N PHE A 536 5.89 -15.61 -37.91
CA PHE A 536 6.79 -14.73 -38.67
C PHE A 536 7.91 -15.54 -39.35
N ASN A 537 8.61 -14.93 -40.32
CA ASN A 537 9.86 -15.43 -40.86
C ASN A 537 11.03 -14.51 -40.48
N LEU A 538 12.22 -15.06 -40.23
CA LEU A 538 13.48 -14.31 -40.34
C LEU A 538 13.99 -14.48 -41.77
N LEU A 539 14.17 -13.36 -42.46
CA LEU A 539 14.74 -13.37 -43.81
C LEU A 539 16.26 -13.42 -43.74
N GLN A 540 16.88 -13.94 -44.79
CA GLN A 540 18.33 -13.98 -44.96
C GLN A 540 18.89 -12.56 -45.19
N THR A 541 19.99 -12.23 -44.51
CA THR A 541 20.61 -10.90 -44.54
C THR A 541 22.14 -11.01 -44.57
N THR A 542 22.82 -10.13 -45.30
CA THR A 542 24.28 -9.96 -45.21
C THR A 542 24.64 -9.16 -43.96
N GLN A 543 23.80 -8.19 -43.59
CA GLN A 543 23.97 -7.33 -42.43
C GLN A 543 22.62 -7.07 -41.76
N GLY A 544 22.58 -6.98 -40.42
CA GLY A 544 21.38 -6.67 -39.64
C GLY A 544 20.33 -7.78 -39.60
N ILE A 545 19.14 -7.47 -39.10
CA ILE A 545 18.03 -8.43 -38.90
C ILE A 545 16.81 -7.98 -39.72
N VAL A 546 16.13 -8.91 -40.40
CA VAL A 546 14.86 -8.64 -41.10
C VAL A 546 13.81 -9.68 -40.72
N ILE A 547 12.65 -9.18 -40.29
CA ILE A 547 11.53 -9.95 -39.74
C ILE A 547 10.29 -9.69 -40.61
N GLN A 548 9.76 -10.75 -41.22
CA GLN A 548 8.51 -10.72 -41.97
C GLN A 548 7.37 -11.27 -41.09
N PRO A 549 6.50 -10.43 -40.50
CA PRO A 549 5.32 -10.89 -39.78
C PRO A 549 4.39 -11.76 -40.65
N LEU A 550 3.75 -12.75 -40.03
CA LEU A 550 2.61 -13.51 -40.56
C LEU A 550 1.33 -13.26 -39.72
N ILE A 551 1.41 -12.38 -38.71
CA ILE A 551 0.30 -11.86 -37.89
C ILE A 551 0.49 -10.36 -37.67
N ASP A 552 -0.58 -9.61 -37.44
CA ASP A 552 -0.52 -8.15 -37.32
C ASP A 552 0.07 -7.70 -35.97
N GLU A 553 -0.23 -8.46 -34.92
CA GLU A 553 0.13 -8.21 -33.52
C GLU A 553 1.56 -8.65 -33.13
N LEU A 554 2.43 -8.89 -34.13
CA LEU A 554 3.85 -9.16 -33.90
C LEU A 554 4.54 -7.88 -33.39
N GLU A 555 5.20 -7.99 -32.24
CA GLU A 555 5.96 -6.91 -31.60
C GLU A 555 7.45 -7.22 -31.65
N VAL A 556 8.21 -6.32 -32.27
CA VAL A 556 9.68 -6.34 -32.27
C VAL A 556 10.17 -5.27 -31.29
N ARG A 557 10.97 -5.66 -30.30
CA ARG A 557 11.50 -4.78 -29.25
C ARG A 557 13.03 -4.90 -29.19
N VAL A 558 13.73 -3.78 -29.35
CA VAL A 558 15.20 -3.71 -29.21
C VAL A 558 15.56 -3.70 -27.72
N MET A 559 16.59 -4.47 -27.35
CA MET A 559 17.20 -4.52 -26.02
C MET A 559 18.73 -4.40 -26.17
N PRO A 560 19.49 -4.05 -25.12
CA PRO A 560 20.94 -3.81 -25.24
C PRO A 560 21.76 -5.01 -25.72
N ASP A 561 21.24 -6.21 -25.50
CA ASP A 561 21.84 -7.53 -25.75
C ASP A 561 21.19 -8.32 -26.90
N GLY A 562 20.14 -7.76 -27.54
CA GLY A 562 19.44 -8.46 -28.61
C GLY A 562 18.09 -7.87 -29.01
N VAL A 563 17.45 -8.52 -29.98
CA VAL A 563 16.11 -8.18 -30.47
C VAL A 563 15.10 -9.21 -29.97
N ALA A 564 14.13 -8.77 -29.17
CA ALA A 564 13.02 -9.57 -28.69
C ALA A 564 11.82 -9.49 -29.65
N ILE A 565 11.43 -10.64 -30.20
CA ILE A 565 10.24 -10.82 -31.03
C ILE A 565 9.18 -11.52 -30.19
N THR A 566 8.02 -10.90 -30.02
CA THR A 566 6.90 -11.43 -29.20
C THR A 566 5.54 -11.14 -29.84
N ALA A 567 4.48 -11.70 -29.28
CA ALA A 567 3.09 -11.42 -29.62
C ALA A 567 2.30 -11.27 -28.30
N SER A 568 2.61 -10.24 -27.52
CA SER A 568 2.18 -10.09 -26.11
C SER A 568 0.66 -10.20 -25.93
N GLN A 569 -0.12 -9.66 -26.88
CA GLN A 569 -1.59 -9.73 -26.89
C GLN A 569 -2.12 -11.17 -27.01
N PHE A 570 -1.42 -12.07 -27.72
CA PHE A 570 -1.76 -13.49 -27.84
C PHE A 570 -1.15 -14.38 -26.76
N ARG A 571 -0.63 -13.79 -25.67
CA ARG A 571 0.12 -14.47 -24.59
C ARG A 571 1.55 -14.87 -25.00
N GLY A 572 2.13 -14.20 -26.00
CA GLY A 572 3.45 -14.51 -26.58
C GLY A 572 3.38 -15.40 -27.82
N LEU A 573 4.53 -15.88 -28.28
CA LEU A 573 4.67 -16.69 -29.49
C LEU A 573 4.33 -18.17 -29.30
N GLU A 574 3.88 -18.82 -30.37
CA GLU A 574 3.82 -20.28 -30.46
C GLU A 574 5.19 -20.86 -30.87
N VAL A 575 6.07 -21.06 -29.89
CA VAL A 575 7.42 -21.63 -30.06
C VAL A 575 7.56 -23.02 -29.46
N SER A 576 8.26 -23.90 -30.17
CA SER A 576 8.61 -25.24 -29.71
C SER A 576 9.71 -25.22 -28.65
N ASP A 577 9.72 -26.24 -27.78
CA ASP A 577 10.66 -26.36 -26.67
C ASP A 577 12.00 -26.97 -27.14
N ARG A 578 13.04 -26.13 -27.18
CA ARG A 578 14.39 -26.50 -27.63
C ARG A 578 15.10 -27.50 -26.71
N SER A 579 14.70 -27.61 -25.44
CA SER A 579 15.30 -28.58 -24.48
C SER A 579 15.06 -30.03 -24.89
N LYS A 580 14.05 -30.28 -25.75
CA LYS A 580 13.73 -31.60 -26.32
C LYS A 580 14.41 -31.88 -27.68
N ALA A 581 15.15 -30.92 -28.23
CA ALA A 581 15.77 -31.00 -29.56
C ALA A 581 17.30 -30.81 -29.55
N ALA A 582 17.86 -30.18 -28.53
CA ALA A 582 19.29 -29.89 -28.44
C ALA A 582 20.12 -31.07 -27.92
N GLY A 583 20.48 -32.00 -28.81
CA GLY A 583 21.59 -32.93 -28.58
C GLY A 583 22.93 -32.17 -28.40
N GLN A 584 23.85 -32.72 -27.63
CA GLN A 584 25.12 -32.08 -27.25
C GLN A 584 26.01 -31.74 -28.47
N LYS A 585 25.99 -30.48 -28.95
CA LYS A 585 27.03 -29.83 -29.80
C LYS A 585 26.66 -28.37 -30.13
N ALA A 586 27.21 -27.37 -29.42
CA ALA A 586 27.51 -25.99 -29.91
C ALA A 586 27.87 -24.98 -28.79
N LEU A 587 29.03 -25.11 -28.13
CA LEU A 587 29.52 -24.09 -27.17
C LEU A 587 30.99 -23.71 -27.42
N SER A 588 31.22 -22.90 -28.46
CA SER A 588 32.44 -22.14 -28.67
C SER A 588 32.14 -20.77 -29.26
N VAL A 589 32.28 -19.73 -28.43
CA VAL A 589 32.30 -18.30 -28.81
C VAL A 589 33.43 -17.67 -27.98
N ARG A 590 34.10 -16.63 -28.49
CA ARG A 590 35.17 -15.95 -27.75
C ARG A 590 34.61 -15.21 -26.51
N ARG A 591 35.47 -15.03 -25.51
CA ARG A 591 35.13 -14.72 -24.13
C ARG A 591 35.06 -13.20 -23.89
N ALA A 592 34.24 -12.79 -22.92
CA ALA A 592 34.64 -11.72 -22.02
C ALA A 592 35.50 -12.34 -20.90
N ASP A 593 36.63 -11.75 -20.56
CA ASP A 593 37.57 -12.38 -19.64
C ASP A 593 37.00 -12.52 -18.22
N GLY A 594 37.24 -13.69 -17.62
CA GLY A 594 36.84 -14.01 -16.26
C GLY A 594 35.52 -14.75 -16.07
N LEU A 595 34.60 -14.77 -17.05
CA LEU A 595 33.31 -15.47 -16.91
C LEU A 595 33.45 -17.01 -16.89
N PRO A 596 32.52 -17.74 -16.23
CA PRO A 596 32.51 -19.20 -16.25
C PRO A 596 32.32 -19.76 -17.67
N GLY A 597 33.23 -20.65 -18.08
CA GLY A 597 33.17 -21.29 -19.40
C GLY A 597 31.94 -22.20 -19.56
N GLY A 598 31.45 -22.32 -20.80
CA GLY A 598 30.34 -23.22 -21.15
C GLY A 598 28.94 -22.70 -20.82
N LEU A 599 28.78 -21.42 -20.49
CA LEU A 599 27.47 -20.78 -20.35
C LEU A 599 26.92 -20.26 -21.69
N GLU A 600 25.59 -20.11 -21.77
CA GLU A 600 24.94 -19.37 -22.85
C GLU A 600 25.11 -17.84 -22.64
N PRO A 601 25.13 -17.03 -23.72
CA PRO A 601 25.21 -15.58 -23.61
C PRO A 601 24.12 -14.97 -22.72
N GLY A 602 24.48 -13.98 -21.92
CA GLY A 602 23.60 -13.35 -20.91
C GLY A 602 23.52 -14.09 -19.57
N ARG A 603 24.07 -15.31 -19.45
CA ARG A 603 24.20 -16.03 -18.17
C ARG A 603 25.51 -15.71 -17.45
N ILE A 604 25.50 -15.87 -16.12
CA ILE A 604 26.60 -15.54 -15.22
C ILE A 604 26.84 -16.62 -14.14
N PHE A 605 25.84 -17.43 -13.80
CA PHE A 605 25.93 -18.50 -12.81
C PHE A 605 25.91 -19.90 -13.45
N ASN A 606 27.01 -20.66 -13.34
CA ASN A 606 27.02 -22.07 -13.77
C ASN A 606 26.65 -23.00 -12.60
N LEU A 607 25.40 -22.88 -12.12
CA LEU A 607 24.97 -23.55 -10.89
C LEU A 607 25.01 -25.08 -10.97
N ASP A 608 24.85 -25.69 -12.16
CA ASP A 608 24.95 -27.14 -12.29
C ASP A 608 26.38 -27.65 -12.15
N ALA A 609 27.35 -27.04 -12.85
CA ALA A 609 28.76 -27.37 -12.68
C ALA A 609 29.23 -27.10 -11.23
N TRP A 610 28.78 -26.02 -10.61
CA TRP A 610 29.10 -25.69 -9.22
C TRP A 610 28.46 -26.67 -8.21
N ARG A 611 27.36 -27.36 -8.55
CA ARG A 611 26.84 -28.49 -7.75
C ARG A 611 27.73 -29.74 -7.85
N GLN A 612 28.61 -29.83 -8.84
CA GLN A 612 29.49 -30.98 -9.13
C GLN A 612 28.78 -32.33 -9.25
N GLY A 613 27.48 -32.33 -9.61
CA GLY A 613 26.61 -33.51 -9.56
C GLY A 613 26.45 -34.16 -8.16
N ALA A 614 27.09 -33.59 -7.12
CA ALA A 614 27.36 -34.29 -5.88
C ALA A 614 26.07 -34.60 -5.08
N LYS A 615 25.83 -35.89 -4.87
CA LYS A 615 24.76 -36.41 -4.01
C LYS A 615 24.99 -35.96 -2.55
N PRO A 616 23.96 -35.91 -1.69
CA PRO A 616 24.13 -35.44 -0.30
C PRO A 616 25.25 -36.13 0.48
N ALA A 617 25.45 -37.44 0.30
CA ALA A 617 26.53 -38.20 0.93
C ALA A 617 27.94 -37.76 0.51
N GLN A 618 28.11 -37.24 -0.71
CA GLN A 618 29.40 -36.81 -1.27
C GLN A 618 29.73 -35.35 -0.92
N PHE A 619 28.85 -34.62 -0.24
CA PHE A 619 29.06 -33.20 0.07
C PHE A 619 30.36 -32.94 0.84
N LEU A 620 30.68 -33.81 1.82
CA LEU A 620 31.90 -33.69 2.62
C LEU A 620 33.17 -33.95 1.80
N GLU A 621 33.15 -34.96 0.92
CA GLU A 621 34.25 -35.34 0.03
C GLU A 621 34.61 -34.18 -0.93
N PHE A 622 33.63 -33.64 -1.65
CA PHE A 622 33.85 -32.49 -2.55
C PHE A 622 34.32 -31.24 -1.80
N LYS A 623 33.75 -30.97 -0.62
CA LYS A 623 34.19 -29.88 0.26
C LYS A 623 35.65 -30.06 0.67
N GLN A 624 36.03 -31.25 1.17
CA GLN A 624 37.38 -31.55 1.64
C GLN A 624 38.41 -31.46 0.51
N ASN A 625 38.10 -31.95 -0.69
CA ASN A 625 38.98 -31.85 -1.86
C ASN A 625 39.30 -30.38 -2.20
N ILE A 626 38.29 -29.51 -2.30
CA ILE A 626 38.54 -28.08 -2.57
C ILE A 626 39.26 -27.39 -1.38
N GLN A 627 38.98 -27.79 -0.14
CA GLN A 627 39.73 -27.29 1.02
C GLN A 627 41.22 -27.70 1.00
N HIS A 628 41.54 -28.90 0.49
CA HIS A 628 42.91 -29.37 0.28
C HIS A 628 43.61 -28.60 -0.85
N GLN A 629 42.90 -28.28 -1.93
CA GLN A 629 43.41 -27.38 -2.98
C GLN A 629 43.70 -25.97 -2.44
N ILE A 630 42.89 -25.46 -1.50
CA ILE A 630 43.13 -24.16 -0.84
C ILE A 630 44.38 -24.19 0.06
N SER A 631 44.67 -25.30 0.75
CA SER A 631 45.86 -25.40 1.61
C SER A 631 47.15 -25.59 0.80
N GLN A 632 47.11 -26.36 -0.30
CA GLN A 632 48.25 -26.55 -1.19
C GLN A 632 48.56 -25.32 -2.07
N ALA A 633 47.58 -24.46 -2.36
CA ALA A 633 47.79 -23.27 -3.19
C ALA A 633 48.70 -22.21 -2.51
N THR A 634 49.60 -21.60 -3.29
CA THR A 634 50.42 -20.45 -2.87
C THR A 634 49.54 -19.23 -2.55
N SER A 635 50.07 -18.25 -1.80
CA SER A 635 49.34 -17.03 -1.41
C SER A 635 48.63 -16.33 -2.58
N ILE A 636 49.32 -16.21 -3.73
CA ILE A 636 48.83 -15.58 -4.96
C ILE A 636 47.72 -16.42 -5.61
N ALA A 637 47.91 -17.74 -5.73
CA ALA A 637 46.94 -18.62 -6.40
C ALA A 637 45.68 -18.92 -5.56
N ARG A 638 45.77 -18.81 -4.23
CA ARG A 638 44.76 -19.29 -3.26
C ARG A 638 43.35 -18.73 -3.46
N SER A 639 43.20 -17.55 -4.05
CA SER A 639 41.90 -16.91 -4.28
C SER A 639 41.05 -17.63 -5.34
N GLY A 640 41.66 -18.38 -6.28
CA GLY A 640 40.94 -19.23 -7.24
C GLY A 640 40.19 -20.38 -6.55
N PRO A 641 40.87 -21.32 -5.86
CA PRO A 641 40.21 -22.40 -5.13
C PRO A 641 39.23 -21.93 -4.05
N ARG A 642 39.49 -20.77 -3.40
CA ARG A 642 38.52 -20.12 -2.50
C ARG A 642 37.22 -19.75 -3.21
N LEU A 643 37.29 -19.22 -4.44
CA LEU A 643 36.10 -18.89 -5.22
C LEU A 643 35.35 -20.15 -5.65
N SER A 644 36.05 -21.22 -6.05
CA SER A 644 35.43 -22.51 -6.35
C SER A 644 34.67 -23.09 -5.14
N LEU A 645 35.22 -22.95 -3.93
CA LEU A 645 34.50 -23.37 -2.70
C LEU A 645 33.30 -22.46 -2.39
N ALA A 646 33.40 -21.16 -2.63
CA ALA A 646 32.28 -20.22 -2.47
C ALA A 646 31.15 -20.52 -3.47
N GLN A 647 31.49 -20.79 -4.73
CA GLN A 647 30.57 -21.21 -5.78
C GLN A 647 29.87 -22.54 -5.44
N PHE A 648 30.62 -23.54 -4.94
CA PHE A 648 30.08 -24.80 -4.46
C PHE A 648 29.11 -24.60 -3.28
N TYR A 649 29.49 -23.80 -2.28
CA TYR A 649 28.62 -23.47 -1.14
C TYR A 649 27.33 -22.79 -1.59
N PHE A 650 27.40 -21.77 -2.45
CA PHE A 650 26.21 -21.10 -2.99
C PHE A 650 25.30 -22.06 -3.75
N ALA A 651 25.86 -22.90 -4.62
CA ALA A 651 25.11 -23.90 -5.39
C ALA A 651 24.46 -25.01 -4.52
N LYS A 652 24.86 -25.13 -3.24
CA LYS A 652 24.23 -25.98 -2.20
C LYS A 652 23.38 -25.17 -1.20
N GLY A 653 23.22 -23.85 -1.38
CA GLY A 653 22.40 -22.95 -0.55
C GLY A 653 23.14 -22.26 0.62
N LEU A 654 24.42 -22.58 0.84
CA LEU A 654 25.24 -22.15 1.98
C LEU A 654 25.78 -20.72 1.79
N SER A 655 24.86 -19.76 1.83
CA SER A 655 25.12 -18.36 1.45
C SER A 655 25.93 -17.58 2.51
N ALA A 656 25.93 -18.02 3.77
CA ALA A 656 26.73 -17.39 4.83
C ALA A 656 28.22 -17.73 4.66
N GLU A 657 28.51 -19.00 4.39
CA GLU A 657 29.83 -19.56 4.13
C GLU A 657 30.39 -19.02 2.80
N THR A 658 29.52 -18.87 1.80
CA THR A 658 29.83 -18.16 0.54
C THR A 658 30.30 -16.73 0.84
N MET A 659 29.50 -15.95 1.58
CA MET A 659 29.87 -14.57 1.95
C MET A 659 31.15 -14.48 2.79
N GLY A 660 31.43 -15.47 3.64
CA GLY A 660 32.71 -15.57 4.36
C GLY A 660 33.90 -15.64 3.42
N LEU A 661 33.86 -16.57 2.46
CA LEU A 661 34.93 -16.74 1.47
C LEU A 661 35.04 -15.55 0.52
N LEU A 662 33.93 -14.97 0.06
CA LEU A 662 33.94 -13.79 -0.81
C LEU A 662 34.58 -12.56 -0.14
N ARG A 663 34.36 -12.36 1.16
CA ARG A 663 35.06 -11.33 1.95
C ARG A 663 36.57 -11.59 2.03
N THR A 664 36.97 -12.85 2.24
CA THR A 664 38.40 -13.25 2.23
C THR A 664 39.05 -13.07 0.85
N ILE A 665 38.31 -13.25 -0.24
CA ILE A 665 38.79 -12.96 -1.61
C ILE A 665 38.94 -11.45 -1.81
N SER A 666 37.94 -10.66 -1.41
CA SER A 666 37.94 -9.20 -1.56
C SER A 666 39.11 -8.51 -0.85
N GLY A 667 39.53 -9.03 0.31
CA GLY A 667 40.71 -8.53 1.02
C GLY A 667 42.07 -9.09 0.54
N ALA A 668 42.10 -9.95 -0.48
CA ALA A 668 43.31 -10.65 -0.93
C ALA A 668 43.56 -10.64 -2.45
N ASN A 669 42.56 -10.32 -3.27
CA ASN A 669 42.68 -10.14 -4.71
C ASN A 669 41.53 -9.23 -5.18
N GLU A 670 41.84 -7.96 -5.47
CA GLU A 670 40.82 -6.95 -5.79
C GLU A 670 40.22 -7.17 -7.19
N ASP A 671 41.05 -7.51 -8.19
CA ASP A 671 40.59 -7.74 -9.57
C ASP A 671 39.56 -8.87 -9.65
N LEU A 672 39.78 -9.96 -8.90
CA LEU A 672 38.84 -11.07 -8.80
C LEU A 672 37.55 -10.65 -8.06
N ALA A 673 37.61 -9.70 -7.12
CA ALA A 673 36.44 -9.20 -6.40
C ALA A 673 35.59 -8.21 -7.21
N ARG A 674 36.19 -7.56 -8.22
CA ARG A 674 35.55 -6.70 -9.23
C ARG A 674 34.99 -7.49 -10.43
N ARG A 675 35.17 -8.82 -10.47
CA ARG A 675 34.71 -9.68 -11.58
C ARG A 675 33.18 -9.84 -11.55
N PRO A 676 32.46 -9.71 -12.69
CA PRO A 676 30.98 -9.68 -12.70
C PRO A 676 30.31 -10.85 -11.97
N ASP A 677 30.73 -12.09 -12.20
CA ASP A 677 30.14 -13.26 -11.53
C ASP A 677 30.39 -13.27 -10.02
N VAL A 678 31.49 -12.68 -9.55
CA VAL A 678 31.82 -12.55 -8.13
C VAL A 678 30.98 -11.46 -7.47
N ILE A 679 30.72 -10.34 -8.16
CA ILE A 679 29.77 -9.30 -7.70
C ILE A 679 28.35 -9.88 -7.64
N ALA A 680 27.89 -10.53 -8.70
CA ALA A 680 26.55 -11.14 -8.75
C ALA A 680 26.37 -12.24 -7.68
N LEU A 681 27.39 -13.07 -7.44
CA LEU A 681 27.40 -14.07 -6.37
C LEU A 681 27.32 -13.45 -4.98
N ARG A 682 27.97 -12.29 -4.78
CA ARG A 682 27.92 -11.51 -3.53
C ARG A 682 26.53 -10.94 -3.29
N GLY A 683 25.94 -10.29 -4.30
CA GLY A 683 24.58 -9.75 -4.25
C GLY A 683 23.50 -10.82 -4.04
N ALA A 684 23.55 -11.91 -4.82
CA ALA A 684 22.62 -13.04 -4.68
C ALA A 684 22.74 -13.73 -3.30
N SER A 685 23.96 -13.87 -2.76
CA SER A 685 24.16 -14.42 -1.42
C SER A 685 23.58 -13.51 -0.33
N GLN A 686 23.75 -12.18 -0.45
CA GLN A 686 23.15 -11.21 0.48
C GLN A 686 21.61 -11.27 0.42
N PHE A 687 21.03 -11.43 -0.78
CA PHE A 687 19.58 -11.62 -0.95
C PHE A 687 19.06 -12.88 -0.23
N ILE A 688 19.72 -14.03 -0.41
CA ILE A 688 19.34 -15.28 0.28
C ILE A 688 19.48 -15.14 1.81
N LEU A 689 20.43 -14.34 2.29
CA LEU A 689 20.60 -14.00 3.71
C LEU A 689 19.59 -12.96 4.25
N GLY A 690 18.64 -12.49 3.44
CA GLY A 690 17.64 -11.50 3.84
C GLY A 690 18.15 -10.04 3.88
N ARG A 691 19.38 -9.79 3.43
CA ARG A 691 20.04 -8.47 3.40
C ARG A 691 19.74 -7.77 2.08
N PHE A 692 18.49 -7.40 1.91
CA PHE A 692 17.98 -6.96 0.60
C PHE A 692 18.53 -5.60 0.14
N GLU A 693 18.87 -4.70 1.06
CA GLU A 693 19.45 -3.39 0.74
C GLU A 693 20.92 -3.51 0.33
N GLU A 694 21.68 -4.41 0.97
CA GLU A 694 23.03 -4.74 0.56
C GLU A 694 23.05 -5.57 -0.73
N ALA A 695 22.07 -6.45 -0.94
CA ALA A 695 21.92 -7.19 -2.19
C ALA A 695 21.70 -6.26 -3.38
N GLU A 696 20.79 -5.29 -3.25
CA GLU A 696 20.54 -4.27 -4.28
C GLU A 696 21.79 -3.45 -4.61
N LYS A 697 22.52 -2.95 -3.60
CA LYS A 697 23.77 -2.18 -3.80
C LYS A 697 24.85 -2.95 -4.56
N GLU A 698 24.94 -4.26 -4.38
CA GLU A 698 25.87 -5.13 -5.09
C GLU A 698 25.36 -5.48 -6.50
N LEU A 699 24.04 -5.66 -6.65
CA LEU A 699 23.41 -6.04 -7.92
C LEU A 699 23.26 -4.87 -8.89
N ASP A 700 23.16 -3.63 -8.42
CA ASP A 700 23.04 -2.41 -9.24
C ASP A 700 24.38 -1.99 -9.90
N ASP A 701 25.46 -2.75 -9.71
CA ASP A 701 26.73 -2.51 -10.40
C ASP A 701 26.56 -2.56 -11.93
N ARG A 702 27.18 -1.60 -12.63
CA ARG A 702 27.06 -1.43 -14.09
C ARG A 702 27.66 -2.59 -14.87
N SER A 703 28.63 -3.31 -14.31
CA SER A 703 29.23 -4.51 -14.90
C SER A 703 28.28 -5.70 -14.97
N LEU A 704 27.14 -5.64 -14.27
CA LEU A 704 26.08 -6.66 -14.31
C LEU A 704 24.97 -6.36 -15.34
N ASN A 705 25.05 -5.23 -16.05
CA ASN A 705 24.10 -4.89 -17.11
C ASN A 705 24.27 -5.83 -18.32
N GLY A 706 23.14 -6.30 -18.88
CA GLY A 706 23.13 -7.28 -19.97
C GLY A 706 23.12 -8.75 -19.51
N PHE A 707 23.25 -9.03 -18.21
CA PHE A 707 23.07 -10.39 -17.67
C PHE A 707 21.63 -10.58 -17.19
N SER A 708 20.90 -11.50 -17.84
CA SER A 708 19.49 -11.80 -17.51
C SER A 708 19.33 -12.37 -16.11
N GLU A 709 20.32 -13.14 -15.65
CA GLU A 709 20.37 -13.67 -14.29
C GLU A 709 20.66 -12.59 -13.23
N ALA A 710 21.34 -11.50 -13.59
CA ALA A 710 21.50 -10.36 -12.68
C ALA A 710 20.19 -9.58 -12.54
N GLU A 711 19.49 -9.32 -13.65
CA GLU A 711 18.13 -8.77 -13.65
C GLU A 711 17.15 -9.61 -12.80
N LEU A 712 17.30 -10.95 -12.82
CA LEU A 712 16.47 -11.85 -12.01
C LEU A 712 16.65 -11.61 -10.49
N TRP A 713 17.89 -11.42 -10.02
CA TRP A 713 18.16 -11.11 -8.61
C TRP A 713 17.86 -9.63 -8.27
N ARG A 714 18.02 -8.68 -9.21
CA ARG A 714 17.57 -7.28 -9.06
C ARG A 714 16.06 -7.21 -8.82
N GLY A 715 15.29 -7.94 -9.63
CA GLY A 715 13.83 -8.03 -9.50
C GLY A 715 13.39 -8.64 -8.18
N ALA A 716 14.04 -9.73 -7.74
CA ALA A 716 13.77 -10.34 -6.45
C ALA A 716 14.12 -9.42 -5.27
N SER A 717 15.27 -8.74 -5.31
CA SER A 717 15.72 -7.80 -4.27
C SER A 717 14.78 -6.60 -4.15
N ASN A 718 14.33 -6.05 -5.28
CA ASN A 718 13.31 -5.01 -5.31
C ASN A 718 11.95 -5.50 -4.75
N ALA A 719 11.51 -6.70 -5.13
CA ALA A 719 10.26 -7.28 -4.62
C ALA A 719 10.29 -7.46 -3.10
N ALA A 720 11.41 -7.95 -2.54
CA ALA A 720 11.58 -8.15 -1.11
C ALA A 720 11.54 -6.84 -0.30
N GLN A 721 11.99 -5.73 -0.88
CA GLN A 721 11.89 -4.38 -0.31
C GLN A 721 10.53 -3.68 -0.56
N GLY A 722 9.60 -4.31 -1.27
CA GLY A 722 8.32 -3.69 -1.65
C GLY A 722 8.40 -2.70 -2.81
N LYS A 723 9.50 -2.67 -3.56
CA LYS A 723 9.71 -1.83 -4.76
C LYS A 723 9.04 -2.46 -5.99
N TRP A 724 7.74 -2.77 -5.89
CA TRP A 724 7.01 -3.64 -6.83
C TRP A 724 7.08 -3.23 -8.30
N ALA A 725 7.08 -1.92 -8.60
CA ALA A 725 7.14 -1.41 -9.97
C ALA A 725 8.51 -1.69 -10.63
N ALA A 726 9.62 -1.42 -9.93
CA ALA A 726 10.95 -1.78 -10.41
C ALA A 726 11.11 -3.30 -10.49
N ALA A 727 10.59 -4.04 -9.51
CA ALA A 727 10.65 -5.49 -9.46
C ALA A 727 10.06 -6.16 -10.71
N ILE A 728 8.85 -5.76 -11.14
CA ILE A 728 8.21 -6.37 -12.31
C ILE A 728 8.94 -6.01 -13.62
N GLU A 729 9.53 -4.82 -13.74
CA GLU A 729 10.38 -4.47 -14.89
C GLU A 729 11.63 -5.35 -14.95
N HIS A 730 12.36 -5.52 -13.84
CA HIS A 730 13.54 -6.37 -13.77
C HIS A 730 13.20 -7.84 -14.08
N PHE A 731 12.10 -8.38 -13.56
CA PHE A 731 11.62 -9.73 -13.95
C PHE A 731 11.25 -9.81 -15.43
N ALA A 732 10.69 -8.76 -16.04
CA ALA A 732 10.40 -8.71 -17.47
C ALA A 732 11.69 -8.66 -18.34
N ARG A 733 12.76 -8.00 -17.88
CA ARG A 733 14.07 -8.02 -18.54
C ARG A 733 14.74 -9.39 -18.43
N ALA A 734 14.76 -9.96 -17.22
CA ALA A 734 15.30 -11.28 -16.93
C ALA A 734 14.69 -12.40 -17.79
N GLY A 735 13.37 -12.38 -17.96
CA GLY A 735 12.65 -13.42 -18.71
C GLY A 735 12.41 -14.67 -17.86
N GLU A 736 13.04 -15.78 -18.22
CA GLU A 736 12.84 -17.08 -17.56
C GLU A 736 13.72 -17.23 -16.32
N ILE A 737 13.29 -18.06 -15.36
CA ILE A 737 14.21 -18.61 -14.35
C ILE A 737 14.94 -19.80 -15.00
N PRO A 738 16.29 -19.81 -15.08
CA PRO A 738 17.02 -20.87 -15.77
C PRO A 738 16.73 -22.26 -15.19
N GLY A 739 16.42 -23.22 -16.06
CA GLY A 739 15.95 -24.56 -15.66
C GLY A 739 16.99 -25.42 -14.91
N ASP A 740 18.26 -25.02 -14.91
CA ASP A 740 19.32 -25.67 -14.15
C ASP A 740 19.45 -25.13 -12.71
N TYR A 741 18.74 -24.06 -12.33
CA TYR A 741 18.80 -23.51 -10.98
C TYR A 741 18.41 -24.54 -9.89
N PRO A 742 19.06 -24.54 -8.72
CA PRO A 742 18.61 -25.31 -7.56
C PRO A 742 17.14 -25.00 -7.24
N ARG A 743 16.32 -26.04 -7.00
CA ARG A 743 14.86 -25.91 -6.82
C ARG A 743 14.47 -24.92 -5.73
N ASN A 744 15.25 -24.84 -4.65
CA ASN A 744 15.05 -23.88 -3.57
C ASN A 744 15.18 -22.43 -4.06
N PHE A 745 16.17 -22.14 -4.92
CA PHE A 745 16.33 -20.81 -5.52
C PHE A 745 15.24 -20.53 -6.55
N SER A 746 14.95 -21.45 -7.48
CA SER A 746 13.92 -21.22 -8.50
C SER A 746 12.53 -21.05 -7.88
N THR A 747 12.20 -21.81 -6.83
CA THR A 747 10.94 -21.64 -6.08
C THR A 747 10.89 -20.31 -5.32
N GLN A 748 11.98 -19.89 -4.67
CA GLN A 748 12.04 -18.61 -3.96
C GLN A 748 11.92 -17.42 -4.92
N LEU A 749 12.60 -17.46 -6.07
CA LEU A 749 12.53 -16.44 -7.11
C LEU A 749 11.15 -16.39 -7.76
N ALA A 750 10.55 -17.55 -8.09
CA ALA A 750 9.20 -17.63 -8.65
C ALA A 750 8.13 -17.11 -7.68
N LEU A 751 8.28 -17.30 -6.35
CA LEU A 751 7.35 -16.74 -5.36
C LEU A 751 7.40 -15.19 -5.36
N TRP A 752 8.59 -14.58 -5.48
CA TRP A 752 8.73 -13.13 -5.58
C TRP A 752 8.25 -12.58 -6.93
N ALA A 753 8.55 -13.27 -8.04
CA ALA A 753 8.06 -12.90 -9.37
C ALA A 753 6.53 -12.99 -9.45
N ALA A 754 5.93 -14.04 -8.88
CA ALA A 754 4.48 -14.17 -8.75
C ALA A 754 3.88 -13.06 -7.88
N GLU A 755 4.44 -12.74 -6.71
CA GLU A 755 3.92 -11.62 -5.91
C GLU A 755 4.06 -10.28 -6.64
N ALA A 756 5.20 -10.00 -7.29
CA ALA A 756 5.40 -8.78 -8.07
C ALA A 756 4.39 -8.66 -9.23
N ALA A 757 4.16 -9.73 -9.99
CA ALA A 757 3.16 -9.76 -11.06
C ALA A 757 1.73 -9.51 -10.53
N ILE A 758 1.32 -10.14 -9.42
CA ILE A 758 0.01 -9.87 -8.79
C ILE A 758 -0.08 -8.42 -8.27
N ARG A 759 1.03 -7.81 -7.82
CA ARG A 759 1.09 -6.41 -7.38
C ARG A 759 1.05 -5.42 -8.56
N ALA A 760 1.42 -5.86 -9.75
CA ALA A 760 1.34 -5.12 -11.02
C ALA A 760 0.08 -5.48 -11.84
N GLU A 761 -0.88 -6.18 -11.23
CA GLU A 761 -2.14 -6.65 -11.82
C GLU A 761 -1.99 -7.63 -13.01
N ASP A 762 -0.78 -8.11 -13.29
CA ASP A 762 -0.53 -9.21 -14.23
C ASP A 762 -0.80 -10.58 -13.59
N TYR A 763 -2.10 -10.87 -13.46
CA TYR A 763 -2.57 -12.17 -12.97
C TYR A 763 -2.23 -13.34 -13.91
N ARG A 764 -1.82 -13.06 -15.16
CA ARG A 764 -1.46 -14.09 -16.15
C ARG A 764 0.00 -14.51 -16.03
N GLY A 765 0.94 -13.56 -16.03
CA GLY A 765 2.35 -13.83 -15.75
C GLY A 765 2.56 -14.39 -14.35
N ALA A 766 1.79 -13.91 -13.35
CA ALA A 766 1.73 -14.55 -12.03
C ALA A 766 1.37 -16.04 -12.12
N GLY A 767 0.40 -16.40 -12.96
CA GLY A 767 0.00 -17.79 -13.20
C GLY A 767 1.15 -18.67 -13.68
N VAL A 768 2.00 -18.17 -14.59
CA VAL A 768 3.18 -18.91 -15.11
C VAL A 768 4.14 -19.28 -13.97
N PHE A 769 4.50 -18.32 -13.12
CA PHE A 769 5.37 -18.57 -11.97
C PHE A 769 4.74 -19.50 -10.92
N LEU A 770 3.43 -19.35 -10.66
CA LEU A 770 2.70 -20.20 -9.70
C LEU A 770 2.57 -21.66 -10.17
N ASP A 771 2.39 -21.88 -11.47
CA ASP A 771 2.31 -23.24 -12.03
C ASP A 771 3.71 -23.89 -12.14
N ALA A 772 4.77 -23.13 -12.43
CA ALA A 772 6.14 -23.63 -12.35
C ALA A 772 6.51 -24.15 -10.94
N ILE A 773 6.10 -23.42 -9.88
CA ILE A 773 6.24 -23.90 -8.49
C ILE A 773 5.43 -25.18 -8.26
N ALA A 774 4.21 -25.27 -8.81
CA ALA A 774 3.33 -26.43 -8.61
C ALA A 774 3.83 -27.70 -9.32
N GLU A 775 4.46 -27.57 -10.49
CA GLU A 775 5.08 -28.69 -11.21
C GLU A 775 6.38 -29.17 -10.54
N GLY A 776 7.13 -28.26 -9.90
CA GLY A 776 8.36 -28.53 -9.15
C GLY A 776 8.23 -29.41 -7.87
N ARG A 777 7.05 -29.98 -7.60
CA ARG A 777 6.73 -30.80 -6.40
C ARG A 777 7.02 -30.04 -5.08
N PRO A 778 6.29 -28.95 -4.80
CA PRO A 778 6.60 -28.02 -3.70
C PRO A 778 6.55 -28.72 -2.32
N THR A 779 7.32 -28.21 -1.36
CA THR A 779 7.20 -28.65 0.05
C THR A 779 5.84 -28.24 0.63
N ALA A 780 5.43 -28.82 1.75
CA ALA A 780 4.19 -28.40 2.44
C ALA A 780 4.17 -26.90 2.77
N GLY A 781 5.34 -26.30 3.04
CA GLY A 781 5.49 -24.86 3.22
C GLY A 781 5.31 -24.08 1.92
N GLU A 782 6.04 -24.44 0.86
CA GLU A 782 5.92 -23.80 -0.46
C GLU A 782 4.50 -23.92 -1.04
N GLN A 783 3.85 -25.08 -0.88
CA GLN A 783 2.47 -25.31 -1.29
C GLN A 783 1.48 -24.39 -0.56
N ALA A 784 1.73 -24.08 0.72
CA ALA A 784 0.94 -23.12 1.48
C ALA A 784 1.10 -21.68 0.94
N ARG A 785 2.31 -21.28 0.55
CA ARG A 785 2.60 -19.96 -0.04
C ARG A 785 2.02 -19.82 -1.45
N LEU A 786 2.18 -20.85 -2.27
CA LEU A 786 1.54 -21.03 -3.58
C LEU A 786 0.02 -20.91 -3.47
N ASN A 787 -0.61 -21.59 -2.50
CA ASN A 787 -2.05 -21.50 -2.27
C ASN A 787 -2.49 -20.10 -1.83
N TYR A 788 -1.70 -19.39 -1.01
CA TYR A 788 -2.00 -18.00 -0.65
C TYR A 788 -2.00 -17.07 -1.87
N LEU A 789 -0.98 -17.16 -2.73
CA LEU A 789 -0.84 -16.35 -3.93
C LEU A 789 -1.88 -16.71 -5.01
N ARG A 790 -2.22 -18.00 -5.17
CA ARG A 790 -3.38 -18.43 -5.98
C ARG A 790 -4.69 -17.83 -5.46
N GLY A 791 -4.88 -17.79 -4.13
CA GLY A 791 -6.01 -17.07 -3.52
C GLY A 791 -6.04 -15.58 -3.88
N ARG A 792 -4.88 -14.89 -3.92
CA ARG A 792 -4.82 -13.48 -4.38
C ARG A 792 -5.19 -13.33 -5.85
N VAL A 793 -4.68 -14.19 -6.73
CA VAL A 793 -5.05 -14.21 -8.16
C VAL A 793 -6.56 -14.39 -8.34
N LEU A 794 -7.15 -15.36 -7.64
CA LEU A 794 -8.59 -15.64 -7.72
C LEU A 794 -9.44 -14.50 -7.17
N TYR A 795 -9.04 -13.89 -6.04
CA TYR A 795 -9.75 -12.76 -5.44
C TYR A 795 -9.80 -11.55 -6.40
N ALA A 796 -8.66 -11.21 -7.02
CA ALA A 796 -8.58 -10.14 -8.00
C ALA A 796 -9.28 -10.50 -9.33
N SER A 797 -9.37 -11.79 -9.68
CA SER A 797 -10.17 -12.29 -10.80
C SER A 797 -11.67 -12.43 -10.48
N ASN A 798 -12.12 -11.90 -9.35
CA ASN A 798 -13.49 -11.95 -8.84
C ASN A 798 -14.04 -13.36 -8.49
N ASP A 799 -13.21 -14.40 -8.47
CA ASP A 799 -13.55 -15.71 -7.85
C ASP A 799 -13.28 -15.66 -6.33
N ILE A 800 -14.02 -14.77 -5.67
CA ILE A 800 -13.94 -14.52 -4.23
C ILE A 800 -14.25 -15.80 -3.42
N PRO A 801 -15.28 -16.62 -3.72
CA PRO A 801 -15.58 -17.81 -2.92
C PRO A 801 -14.42 -18.82 -2.88
N THR A 802 -13.76 -19.06 -4.02
CA THR A 802 -12.63 -20.00 -4.09
C THR A 802 -11.38 -19.40 -3.45
N ALA A 803 -11.11 -18.10 -3.63
CA ALA A 803 -10.04 -17.39 -2.94
C ALA A 803 -10.14 -17.49 -1.40
N LEU A 804 -11.33 -17.25 -0.85
CA LEU A 804 -11.59 -17.36 0.58
C LEU A 804 -11.46 -18.80 1.09
N ASN A 805 -11.83 -19.82 0.29
CA ASN A 805 -11.60 -21.23 0.64
C ASN A 805 -10.09 -21.52 0.77
N TYR A 806 -9.28 -21.12 -0.22
CA TYR A 806 -7.82 -21.24 -0.15
C TYR A 806 -7.24 -20.56 1.11
N TRP A 807 -7.66 -19.34 1.42
CA TRP A 807 -7.15 -18.63 2.60
C TRP A 807 -7.62 -19.25 3.92
N ARG A 808 -8.88 -19.71 4.03
CA ARG A 808 -9.38 -20.40 5.24
C ARG A 808 -8.57 -21.65 5.55
N ARG A 809 -8.29 -22.51 4.56
CA ARG A 809 -7.44 -23.71 4.73
C ARG A 809 -6.01 -23.39 5.21
N LEU A 810 -5.55 -22.15 5.06
CA LEU A 810 -4.22 -21.70 5.48
C LEU A 810 -4.17 -21.07 6.88
N VAL A 811 -5.31 -20.69 7.48
CA VAL A 811 -5.35 -20.04 8.81
C VAL A 811 -4.85 -20.96 9.94
N ASP A 812 -4.98 -22.26 9.74
CA ASP A 812 -4.54 -23.30 10.68
C ASP A 812 -3.34 -24.11 10.14
N GLY A 813 -2.88 -23.80 8.91
CA GLY A 813 -1.78 -24.49 8.25
C GLY A 813 -0.39 -24.20 8.88
N PRO A 814 0.60 -25.10 8.74
CA PRO A 814 1.87 -25.02 9.46
C PRO A 814 2.78 -23.85 9.05
N ASP A 815 2.75 -23.40 7.79
CA ASP A 815 3.60 -22.29 7.32
C ASP A 815 3.14 -20.93 7.85
N ARG A 816 3.96 -20.34 8.74
CA ARG A 816 3.71 -19.03 9.38
C ARG A 816 3.54 -17.89 8.37
N TRP A 817 4.29 -17.89 7.27
CA TRP A 817 4.22 -16.84 6.24
C TRP A 817 2.84 -16.81 5.58
N ALA A 818 2.35 -17.98 5.15
CA ALA A 818 1.04 -18.13 4.54
C ALA A 818 -0.10 -17.91 5.55
N ARG A 819 0.03 -18.45 6.76
CA ARG A 819 -0.97 -18.33 7.84
C ARG A 819 -1.31 -16.89 8.17
N VAL A 820 -0.29 -16.06 8.40
CA VAL A 820 -0.46 -14.65 8.79
C VAL A 820 -1.04 -13.85 7.62
N ARG A 821 -0.51 -14.05 6.41
CA ARG A 821 -0.98 -13.35 5.19
C ARG A 821 -2.42 -13.72 4.81
N ALA A 822 -2.80 -15.00 4.96
CA ALA A 822 -4.16 -15.47 4.77
C ALA A 822 -5.13 -14.94 5.84
N ARG A 823 -4.74 -14.96 7.13
CA ARG A 823 -5.54 -14.39 8.21
C ARG A 823 -5.78 -12.88 8.02
N ARG A 824 -4.75 -12.11 7.61
CA ARG A 824 -4.94 -10.69 7.24
C ARG A 824 -5.94 -10.53 6.09
N ALA A 825 -5.78 -11.30 5.01
CA ALA A 825 -6.63 -11.18 3.82
C ALA A 825 -8.11 -11.47 4.13
N LEU A 826 -8.37 -12.43 5.03
CA LEU A 826 -9.72 -12.72 5.53
C LEU A 826 -10.28 -11.59 6.41
N ILE A 827 -9.48 -11.00 7.31
CA ILE A 827 -9.93 -9.85 8.13
C ILE A 827 -10.26 -8.64 7.24
N GLU A 828 -9.40 -8.32 6.27
CA GLU A 828 -9.61 -7.20 5.35
C GLU A 828 -10.84 -7.42 4.45
N HIS A 829 -11.06 -8.65 3.94
CA HIS A 829 -12.27 -9.00 3.20
C HIS A 829 -13.54 -8.89 4.07
N ASN A 830 -13.49 -9.41 5.29
CA ASN A 830 -14.63 -9.36 6.20
C ASN A 830 -15.00 -7.91 6.55
N LEU A 831 -13.99 -7.05 6.77
CA LEU A 831 -14.19 -5.62 6.98
C LEU A 831 -14.75 -4.92 5.72
N GLN A 832 -14.21 -5.20 4.54
CA GLN A 832 -14.72 -4.67 3.25
C GLN A 832 -16.18 -5.06 2.98
N THR A 833 -16.61 -6.23 3.44
CA THR A 833 -18.00 -6.72 3.31
C THR A 833 -18.91 -6.34 4.49
N ASN A 834 -18.42 -5.56 5.46
CA ASN A 834 -19.13 -5.21 6.70
C ASN A 834 -19.64 -6.44 7.49
N THR A 835 -18.94 -7.58 7.40
CA THR A 835 -19.26 -8.81 8.15
C THR A 835 -18.62 -8.85 9.53
N ILE A 836 -17.67 -7.95 9.80
CA ILE A 836 -17.12 -7.61 11.12
C ILE A 836 -17.10 -6.08 11.27
N ALA A 837 -17.19 -5.58 12.49
CA ALA A 837 -17.04 -4.17 12.80
C ALA A 837 -15.59 -3.70 12.66
N ARG A 838 -15.37 -2.39 12.49
CA ARG A 838 -14.01 -1.82 12.41
C ARG A 838 -13.19 -2.09 13.69
N THR A 839 -13.84 -2.05 14.85
CA THR A 839 -13.26 -2.40 16.16
C THR A 839 -12.81 -3.86 16.24
N GLU A 840 -13.65 -4.81 15.80
CA GLU A 840 -13.31 -6.25 15.73
C GLU A 840 -12.15 -6.52 14.75
N ALA A 841 -12.11 -5.78 13.63
CA ALA A 841 -11.02 -5.82 12.67
C ALA A 841 -9.71 -5.27 13.27
N ILE A 842 -9.76 -4.17 14.02
CA ILE A 842 -8.62 -3.62 14.77
C ILE A 842 -8.10 -4.66 15.76
N GLU A 843 -8.96 -5.24 16.62
CA GLU A 843 -8.60 -6.27 17.60
C GLU A 843 -7.96 -7.51 16.95
N SER A 844 -8.48 -7.91 15.79
CA SER A 844 -7.98 -9.05 15.01
C SER A 844 -6.63 -8.77 14.35
N LEU A 845 -6.40 -7.54 13.88
CA LEU A 845 -5.12 -7.09 13.31
C LEU A 845 -4.06 -6.83 14.40
N GLU A 846 -4.47 -6.31 15.57
CA GLU A 846 -3.66 -6.16 16.78
C GLU A 846 -3.04 -7.50 17.20
N ARG A 847 -3.87 -8.55 17.34
CA ARG A 847 -3.39 -9.92 17.60
C ARG A 847 -2.39 -10.41 16.53
N LEU A 848 -2.57 -10.00 15.28
CA LEU A 848 -1.70 -10.38 14.17
C LEU A 848 -0.30 -9.75 14.26
N ARG A 849 -0.15 -8.59 14.93
CA ARG A 849 1.16 -7.93 15.17
C ARG A 849 2.13 -8.82 15.96
N PHE A 850 1.62 -9.69 16.83
CA PHE A 850 2.45 -10.63 17.59
C PHE A 850 2.78 -11.89 16.77
N ALA A 851 2.01 -12.16 15.72
CA ALA A 851 2.22 -13.31 14.84
C ALA A 851 3.30 -13.08 13.77
N TRP A 852 3.68 -11.85 13.43
CA TRP A 852 4.68 -11.54 12.39
C TRP A 852 5.37 -10.18 12.62
N ARG A 853 6.67 -10.08 12.28
CA ARG A 853 7.53 -8.91 12.50
C ARG A 853 8.63 -8.78 11.44
N GLY A 854 9.13 -7.57 11.24
CA GLY A 854 10.43 -7.29 10.59
C GLY A 854 10.45 -7.10 9.07
N ASP A 855 9.31 -7.13 8.38
CA ASP A 855 9.23 -6.95 6.92
C ASP A 855 8.13 -5.95 6.49
N GLN A 856 7.96 -5.79 5.18
CA GLN A 856 6.89 -5.00 4.56
C GLN A 856 5.48 -5.33 5.08
N LEU A 857 5.21 -6.57 5.54
CA LEU A 857 3.90 -6.92 6.09
C LEU A 857 3.67 -6.31 7.47
N GLU A 858 4.70 -6.18 8.32
CA GLU A 858 4.55 -5.41 9.56
C GLU A 858 4.33 -3.92 9.26
N PHE A 859 5.09 -3.33 8.33
CA PHE A 859 4.86 -1.93 7.92
C PHE A 859 3.42 -1.71 7.40
N ASP A 860 2.95 -2.55 6.47
CA ASP A 860 1.57 -2.45 5.95
C ASP A 860 0.51 -2.70 7.04
N LEU A 861 0.77 -3.58 8.02
CA LEU A 861 -0.11 -3.85 9.15
C LEU A 861 -0.19 -2.66 10.13
N LEU A 862 0.96 -2.09 10.52
CA LEU A 862 1.05 -0.91 11.39
C LEU A 862 0.40 0.31 10.72
N ARG A 863 0.67 0.52 9.43
CA ARG A 863 0.03 1.57 8.62
C ARG A 863 -1.49 1.39 8.56
N ARG A 864 -1.97 0.17 8.32
CA ARG A 864 -3.41 -0.13 8.26
C ARG A 864 -4.10 0.03 9.61
N LEU A 865 -3.50 -0.45 10.70
CA LEU A 865 -4.02 -0.24 12.05
C LEU A 865 -4.10 1.25 12.38
N GLY A 866 -3.03 2.00 12.10
CA GLY A 866 -3.00 3.45 12.30
C GLY A 866 -4.13 4.16 11.53
N ASP A 867 -4.37 3.76 10.29
CA ASP A 867 -5.49 4.27 9.49
C ASP A 867 -6.86 3.91 10.10
N LEU A 868 -7.08 2.66 10.54
CA LEU A 868 -8.34 2.22 11.14
C LEU A 868 -8.66 2.90 12.48
N TYR A 869 -7.65 3.08 13.36
CA TYR A 869 -7.82 3.87 14.59
C TYR A 869 -8.18 5.33 14.28
N LEU A 870 -7.55 5.93 13.26
CA LEU A 870 -7.88 7.30 12.80
C LEU A 870 -9.26 7.42 12.15
N GLU A 871 -9.86 6.32 11.70
CA GLU A 871 -11.25 6.23 11.24
C GLU A 871 -12.24 6.05 12.42
N GLU A 872 -11.86 5.34 13.49
CA GLU A 872 -12.64 5.25 14.75
C GLU A 872 -12.55 6.49 15.65
N ASN A 873 -11.73 7.49 15.30
CA ASN A 873 -11.38 8.65 16.13
C ASN A 873 -10.48 8.34 17.35
N ASP A 874 -9.84 7.17 17.40
CA ASP A 874 -8.72 6.93 18.32
C ASP A 874 -7.43 7.54 17.74
N TYR A 875 -7.30 8.84 17.95
CA TYR A 875 -6.18 9.63 17.44
C TYR A 875 -4.83 9.24 18.06
N VAL A 876 -4.82 8.74 19.30
CA VAL A 876 -3.59 8.42 20.04
C VAL A 876 -3.04 7.07 19.61
N SER A 877 -3.86 6.02 19.54
CA SER A 877 -3.45 4.73 19.00
C SER A 877 -3.11 4.84 17.51
N GLY A 878 -3.91 5.62 16.76
CA GLY A 878 -3.70 5.88 15.34
C GLY A 878 -2.34 6.49 15.04
N LEU A 879 -2.02 7.64 15.63
CA LEU A 879 -0.71 8.28 15.44
C LEU A 879 0.44 7.46 16.05
N THR A 880 0.20 6.68 17.11
CA THR A 880 1.21 5.76 17.67
C THR A 880 1.58 4.65 16.69
N ALA A 881 0.60 3.99 16.09
CA ALA A 881 0.81 2.92 15.11
C ALA A 881 1.48 3.43 13.83
N LEU A 882 1.07 4.61 13.32
CA LEU A 882 1.74 5.25 12.18
C LEU A 882 3.18 5.67 12.53
N ARG A 883 3.43 6.18 13.75
CA ARG A 883 4.80 6.51 14.21
C ARG A 883 5.67 5.26 14.27
N GLN A 884 5.17 4.16 14.83
CA GLN A 884 5.88 2.88 14.84
C GLN A 884 6.21 2.38 13.43
N ALA A 885 5.30 2.53 12.46
CA ALA A 885 5.57 2.19 11.06
C ALA A 885 6.75 3.00 10.47
N VAL A 886 6.80 4.31 10.72
CA VAL A 886 7.90 5.18 10.24
C VAL A 886 9.21 4.95 11.00
N THR A 887 9.16 4.78 12.32
CA THR A 887 10.34 4.60 13.18
C THR A 887 11.01 3.24 12.99
N PHE A 888 10.25 2.16 12.79
CA PHE A 888 10.83 0.82 12.58
C PHE A 888 11.26 0.58 11.13
N PHE A 889 10.68 1.30 10.16
CA PHE A 889 10.98 1.13 8.73
C PHE A 889 11.31 2.47 8.03
N PRO A 890 12.33 3.22 8.47
CA PRO A 890 12.64 4.56 7.94
C PRO A 890 13.05 4.53 6.46
N ASN A 891 13.65 3.43 5.99
CA ASN A 891 14.06 3.24 4.59
C ASN A 891 12.90 2.78 3.68
N ASN A 892 11.68 2.59 4.21
CA ASN A 892 10.54 2.16 3.41
C ASN A 892 10.09 3.25 2.43
N VAL A 893 9.81 2.87 1.17
CA VAL A 893 9.39 3.80 0.11
C VAL A 893 8.12 4.59 0.46
N GLU A 894 7.23 4.02 1.26
CA GLU A 894 6.00 4.70 1.72
C GLU A 894 6.19 5.47 3.04
N ALA A 895 7.31 5.33 3.77
CA ALA A 895 7.48 5.95 5.09
C ALA A 895 7.29 7.47 5.04
N ARG A 896 7.88 8.16 4.05
CA ARG A 896 7.73 9.62 3.85
C ARG A 896 6.28 10.04 3.62
N LYS A 897 5.48 9.20 2.94
CA LYS A 897 4.04 9.44 2.73
C LYS A 897 3.25 9.26 4.03
N VAL A 898 3.60 8.25 4.83
CA VAL A 898 3.02 8.04 6.17
C VAL A 898 3.35 9.22 7.09
N SER A 899 4.60 9.70 7.16
CA SER A 899 4.97 10.90 7.92
C SER A 899 4.15 12.14 7.50
N LYS A 900 3.96 12.34 6.19
CA LYS A 900 3.10 13.43 5.68
C LYS A 900 1.63 13.24 6.07
N LYS A 901 1.11 12.01 6.05
CA LYS A 901 -0.25 11.68 6.51
C LYS A 901 -0.43 11.96 8.01
N MET A 902 0.54 11.56 8.84
CA MET A 902 0.58 11.85 10.27
C MET A 902 0.57 13.35 10.54
N MET A 903 1.49 14.12 9.95
CA MET A 903 1.57 15.58 10.10
C MET A 903 0.28 16.26 9.66
N ASN A 904 -0.32 15.83 8.54
CA ASN A 904 -1.59 16.37 8.07
C ASN A 904 -2.75 16.06 9.04
N ARG A 905 -2.88 14.81 9.51
CA ARG A 905 -3.96 14.40 10.42
C ARG A 905 -3.82 15.04 11.80
N PHE A 906 -2.60 15.07 12.37
CA PHE A 906 -2.28 15.83 13.57
C PHE A 906 -2.65 17.31 13.40
N SER A 907 -2.30 17.92 12.27
CA SER A 907 -2.68 19.31 12.00
C SER A 907 -4.19 19.52 11.95
N SER A 908 -4.93 18.66 11.23
CA SER A 908 -6.40 18.76 11.14
C SER A 908 -7.08 18.68 12.50
N ILE A 909 -6.54 17.90 13.44
CA ILE A 909 -7.16 17.73 14.76
C ILE A 909 -7.28 19.07 15.49
N TYR A 910 -6.22 19.91 15.46
CA TYR A 910 -6.23 21.23 16.11
C TYR A 910 -6.67 22.39 15.20
N THR A 911 -6.70 22.22 13.87
CA THR A 911 -7.18 23.27 12.95
C THR A 911 -8.67 23.17 12.59
N ASP A 912 -9.26 21.98 12.67
CA ASP A 912 -10.55 21.68 12.02
C ASP A 912 -11.65 21.34 13.05
N GLY A 913 -11.52 21.83 14.30
CA GLY A 913 -12.52 21.72 15.38
C GLY A 913 -12.56 20.36 16.11
N VAL A 914 -11.87 19.34 15.60
CA VAL A 914 -11.86 17.98 16.19
C VAL A 914 -11.26 17.95 17.59
N SER A 915 -10.27 18.80 17.89
CA SER A 915 -9.71 18.97 19.23
C SER A 915 -10.76 19.42 20.24
N ASP A 916 -11.79 20.11 19.79
CA ASP A 916 -12.66 20.92 20.64
C ASP A 916 -13.75 20.08 21.30
N SER A 917 -14.02 18.89 20.73
CA SER A 917 -14.78 17.81 21.37
C SER A 917 -13.99 17.01 22.41
N MET A 918 -12.66 17.17 22.48
CA MET A 918 -11.81 16.57 23.51
C MET A 918 -11.67 17.49 24.72
N THR A 919 -11.41 16.92 25.90
CA THR A 919 -10.99 17.73 27.06
C THR A 919 -9.65 18.42 26.77
N PRO A 920 -9.40 19.65 27.26
CA PRO A 920 -8.13 20.34 27.02
C PRO A 920 -6.90 19.58 27.53
N LEU A 921 -7.05 18.77 28.59
CA LEU A 921 -5.97 17.92 29.10
C LEU A 921 -5.63 16.77 28.14
N THR A 922 -6.62 16.13 27.50
CA THR A 922 -6.40 15.12 26.45
C THR A 922 -5.81 15.74 25.18
N ALA A 923 -6.28 16.94 24.80
CA ALA A 923 -5.71 17.69 23.69
C ALA A 923 -4.23 18.07 23.95
N LEU A 924 -3.86 18.40 25.19
CA LEU A 924 -2.49 18.70 25.61
C LEU A 924 -1.61 17.45 25.67
N SER A 925 -2.07 16.34 26.27
CA SER A 925 -1.27 15.11 26.37
C SER A 925 -0.98 14.52 24.99
N MET A 926 -1.96 14.55 24.08
CA MET A 926 -1.76 14.19 22.67
C MET A 926 -0.77 15.14 21.98
N TYR A 927 -0.82 16.45 22.25
CA TYR A 927 0.10 17.41 21.65
C TYR A 927 1.54 17.17 22.11
N ASP A 928 1.77 16.98 23.41
CA ASP A 928 3.11 16.70 23.94
C ASP A 928 3.63 15.32 23.48
N GLN A 929 2.76 14.31 23.35
CA GLN A 929 3.11 12.99 22.85
C GLN A 929 3.55 12.99 21.38
N PHE A 930 3.04 13.89 20.54
CA PHE A 930 3.31 13.95 19.09
C PHE A 930 3.81 15.31 18.62
N ARG A 931 4.47 16.07 19.50
CA ARG A 931 4.92 17.45 19.26
C ARG A 931 5.81 17.58 18.02
N GLU A 932 6.53 16.52 17.65
CA GLU A 932 7.34 16.41 16.43
C GLU A 932 6.54 16.55 15.13
N LEU A 933 5.22 16.33 15.17
CA LEU A 933 4.33 16.48 14.02
C LEU A 933 3.84 17.93 13.80
N THR A 934 4.25 18.88 14.65
CA THR A 934 3.83 20.29 14.57
C THR A 934 4.50 20.99 13.38
N PRO A 935 3.76 21.42 12.32
CA PRO A 935 4.38 22.00 11.13
C PRO A 935 5.19 23.28 11.43
N VAL A 936 6.16 23.58 10.57
CA VAL A 936 6.86 24.88 10.61
C VAL A 936 5.93 26.03 10.17
N GLY A 937 6.14 27.21 10.74
CA GLY A 937 5.39 28.43 10.42
C GLY A 937 3.88 28.40 10.73
N ARG A 938 3.14 29.29 10.06
CA ARG A 938 1.77 29.75 10.39
C ARG A 938 0.70 28.67 10.60
N ARG A 939 0.91 27.41 10.19
CA ARG A 939 -0.03 26.31 10.50
C ARG A 939 0.24 25.75 11.89
N GLY A 940 1.45 25.26 12.16
CA GLY A 940 1.81 24.79 13.50
C GLY A 940 1.78 25.91 14.54
N ASP A 941 2.02 27.15 14.14
CA ASP A 941 1.89 28.29 15.05
C ASP A 941 0.46 28.54 15.52
N ARG A 942 -0.55 28.21 14.71
CA ARG A 942 -1.96 28.27 15.10
C ARG A 942 -2.39 27.07 15.96
N ILE A 943 -1.77 25.90 15.79
CA ILE A 943 -1.96 24.73 16.67
C ILE A 943 -1.56 25.08 18.11
N ILE A 944 -0.35 25.64 18.29
CA ILE A 944 0.18 25.99 19.61
C ILE A 944 -0.71 27.06 20.29
N GLN A 945 -1.15 28.06 19.52
CA GLN A 945 -2.04 29.10 20.04
C GLN A 945 -3.39 28.50 20.47
N ARG A 946 -4.11 27.82 19.59
CA ARG A 946 -5.41 27.19 19.95
C ARG A 946 -5.34 26.24 21.14
N LEU A 947 -4.24 25.50 21.30
CA LEU A 947 -4.06 24.67 22.48
C LEU A 947 -3.87 25.50 23.76
N ALA A 948 -3.07 26.58 23.70
CA ALA A 948 -2.93 27.50 24.83
C ALA A 948 -4.25 28.22 25.16
N ASP A 949 -5.01 28.64 24.14
CA ASP A 949 -6.33 29.28 24.28
C ASP A 949 -7.28 28.39 25.10
N ARG A 950 -7.43 27.12 24.69
CA ARG A 950 -8.30 26.14 25.37
C ARG A 950 -7.81 25.70 26.75
N LEU A 951 -6.54 25.92 27.06
CA LEU A 951 -6.02 25.75 28.42
C LEU A 951 -6.39 26.95 29.32
N VAL A 952 -6.45 28.18 28.79
CA VAL A 952 -6.92 29.38 29.51
C VAL A 952 -8.44 29.34 29.80
N GLU A 953 -9.22 28.70 28.92
CA GLU A 953 -10.66 28.46 29.12
C GLU A 953 -10.95 27.64 30.39
N VAL A 954 -10.09 26.67 30.71
CA VAL A 954 -10.19 25.80 31.90
C VAL A 954 -9.17 26.16 33.00
N ASP A 955 -8.71 27.41 33.02
CA ASP A 955 -7.83 28.00 34.05
C ASP A 955 -6.44 27.33 34.20
N LEU A 956 -5.98 26.55 33.21
CA LEU A 956 -4.64 25.95 33.15
C LEU A 956 -3.58 26.96 32.63
N LEU A 957 -3.54 28.13 33.26
CA LEU A 957 -2.75 29.31 32.85
C LEU A 957 -1.23 29.02 32.77
N ASP A 958 -0.70 28.26 33.73
CA ASP A 958 0.66 27.69 33.72
C ASP A 958 1.00 27.00 32.40
N ARG A 959 0.13 26.08 31.96
CA ARG A 959 0.38 25.21 30.81
C ARG A 959 0.28 26.00 29.50
N ALA A 960 -0.70 26.90 29.41
CA ALA A 960 -0.80 27.85 28.31
C ALA A 960 0.46 28.75 28.22
N SER A 961 0.95 29.24 29.35
CA SER A 961 2.16 30.08 29.42
C SER A 961 3.41 29.34 28.93
N ILE A 962 3.60 28.07 29.31
CA ILE A 962 4.76 27.25 28.88
C ILE A 962 4.74 27.02 27.35
N LEU A 963 3.57 26.83 26.75
CA LEU A 963 3.42 26.66 25.30
C LEU A 963 3.77 27.95 24.55
N LEU A 964 3.19 29.10 24.94
CA LEU A 964 3.44 30.37 24.27
C LEU A 964 4.87 30.91 24.51
N ASP A 965 5.48 30.67 25.68
CA ASP A 965 6.88 31.05 25.96
C ASP A 965 7.86 30.38 24.98
N ARG A 966 7.71 29.05 24.80
CA ARG A 966 8.50 28.29 23.80
C ARG A 966 8.23 28.79 22.38
N GLN A 967 7.00 29.17 22.05
CA GLN A 967 6.64 29.69 20.73
C GLN A 967 7.27 31.07 20.46
N VAL A 968 7.20 31.98 21.43
CA VAL A 968 7.80 33.32 21.37
C VAL A 968 9.32 33.24 21.26
N LYS A 969 9.98 32.33 22.01
CA LYS A 969 11.45 32.20 22.00
C LYS A 969 11.99 31.54 20.73
N PHE A 970 11.36 30.46 20.25
CA PHE A 970 11.97 29.57 19.26
C PHE A 970 11.25 29.49 17.90
N ARG A 971 10.10 30.14 17.71
CA ARG A 971 9.30 30.03 16.47
C ARG A 971 8.88 31.34 15.83
N LEU A 972 8.66 32.40 16.61
CA LEU A 972 8.05 33.63 16.11
C LEU A 972 9.04 34.79 15.93
N GLN A 973 8.79 35.60 14.90
CA GLN A 973 9.57 36.81 14.58
C GLN A 973 8.64 38.00 14.27
N GLY A 974 9.19 39.21 14.31
CA GLY A 974 8.49 40.46 13.96
C GLY A 974 7.19 40.69 14.75
N VAL A 975 6.21 41.31 14.08
CA VAL A 975 4.89 41.65 14.65
C VAL A 975 4.17 40.43 15.25
N GLN A 976 4.37 39.22 14.72
CA GLN A 976 3.75 38.00 15.26
C GLN A 976 4.39 37.58 16.60
N LYS A 977 5.71 37.75 16.77
CA LYS A 977 6.38 37.57 18.06
C LYS A 977 5.80 38.52 19.10
N ALA A 978 5.61 39.79 18.73
CA ALA A 978 5.03 40.80 19.61
C ALA A 978 3.56 40.52 19.97
N LYS A 979 2.71 40.10 19.01
CA LYS A 979 1.31 39.71 19.27
C LYS A 979 1.22 38.56 20.27
N VAL A 980 1.99 37.49 20.08
CA VAL A 980 1.94 36.32 20.99
C VAL A 980 2.65 36.60 22.32
N GLY A 981 3.67 37.45 22.34
CA GLY A 981 4.28 37.96 23.57
C GLY A 981 3.33 38.79 24.43
N SER A 982 2.43 39.58 23.82
CA SER A 982 1.34 40.25 24.54
C SER A 982 0.40 39.24 25.22
N LYS A 983 -0.03 38.21 24.47
CA LYS A 983 -0.89 37.13 24.98
C LYS A 983 -0.22 36.40 26.16
N LEU A 984 1.05 36.02 26.02
CA LEU A 984 1.84 35.39 27.09
C LEU A 984 1.96 36.28 28.34
N ALA A 985 2.20 37.59 28.16
CA ALA A 985 2.25 38.53 29.28
C ALA A 985 0.90 38.69 29.99
N LEU A 986 -0.19 38.71 29.23
CA LEU A 986 -1.56 38.73 29.78
C LEU A 986 -1.89 37.47 30.57
N ILE A 987 -1.57 36.27 30.07
CA ILE A 987 -1.79 35.01 30.80
C ILE A 987 -0.96 34.98 32.09
N ARG A 988 0.29 35.45 32.05
CA ARG A 988 1.13 35.59 33.24
C ARG A 988 0.62 36.64 34.23
N LEU A 989 -0.10 37.68 33.79
CA LEU A 989 -0.77 38.63 34.69
C LEU A 989 -2.05 38.05 35.31
N LEU A 990 -2.82 37.24 34.57
CA LEU A 990 -3.95 36.46 35.11
C LEU A 990 -3.45 35.50 36.21
N ASP A 991 -2.30 34.86 35.97
CA ASP A 991 -1.61 33.91 36.85
C ASP A 991 -0.79 34.58 37.98
N ARG A 992 -0.98 35.90 38.22
CA ARG A 992 -0.29 36.68 39.27
C ARG A 992 1.25 36.68 39.19
N GLN A 993 1.83 36.50 38.01
CA GLN A 993 3.29 36.53 37.75
C GLN A 993 3.74 37.82 37.01
N PRO A 994 3.66 39.03 37.59
CA PRO A 994 3.96 40.28 36.87
C PRO A 994 5.42 40.37 36.40
N GLY A 995 6.38 39.81 37.13
CA GLY A 995 7.79 39.76 36.74
C GLY A 995 8.07 38.90 35.50
N THR A 996 7.39 37.76 35.33
CA THR A 996 7.53 36.91 34.14
C THR A 996 6.71 37.46 32.97
N ALA A 997 5.62 38.19 33.24
CA ALA A 997 4.87 38.94 32.24
C ALA A 997 5.70 40.09 31.63
N LEU A 998 6.43 40.84 32.47
CA LEU A 998 7.31 41.90 32.01
C LEU A 998 8.42 41.34 31.11
N LYS A 999 9.09 40.24 31.53
CA LYS A 999 10.06 39.52 30.70
C LYS A 999 9.47 39.06 29.36
N ALA A 1000 8.22 38.56 29.33
CA ALA A 1000 7.56 38.17 28.09
C ALA A 1000 7.35 39.34 27.12
N LEU A 1001 7.09 40.55 27.62
CA LEU A 1001 7.00 41.76 26.77
C LEU A 1001 8.37 42.15 26.23
N ASP A 1002 9.42 42.07 27.05
CA ASP A 1002 10.78 42.47 26.67
C ASP A 1002 11.41 41.49 25.66
N GLU A 1003 11.31 40.18 25.90
CA GLU A 1003 11.73 39.12 24.98
C GLU A 1003 10.98 39.15 23.63
N SER A 1004 9.81 39.80 23.56
CA SER A 1004 8.95 39.89 22.37
C SER A 1004 8.93 41.25 21.67
N VAL A 1005 9.88 42.14 21.97
CA VAL A 1005 10.04 43.41 21.23
C VAL A 1005 10.28 43.15 19.74
N ALA A 1006 9.65 43.96 18.89
CA ALA A 1006 9.80 43.95 17.44
C ALA A 1006 9.58 45.36 16.85
N PRO A 1007 10.22 45.72 15.73
CA PRO A 1007 9.91 46.93 14.98
C PRO A 1007 8.59 46.80 14.20
N GLY A 1008 8.10 47.93 13.65
CA GLY A 1008 6.93 47.93 12.76
C GLY A 1008 5.59 47.60 13.43
N LEU A 1009 5.45 47.86 14.73
CA LEU A 1009 4.20 47.63 15.46
C LEU A 1009 3.13 48.67 15.08
N GLY A 1010 1.96 48.20 14.63
CA GLY A 1010 0.79 49.07 14.46
C GLY A 1010 0.36 49.70 15.79
N PRO A 1011 -0.19 50.94 15.78
CA PRO A 1011 -0.35 51.75 16.98
C PRO A 1011 -1.23 51.09 18.06
N LYS A 1012 -2.29 50.36 17.67
CA LYS A 1012 -3.15 49.63 18.61
C LYS A 1012 -2.37 48.60 19.45
N LEU A 1013 -1.52 47.80 18.80
CA LEU A 1013 -0.68 46.78 19.46
C LEU A 1013 0.47 47.40 20.27
N ALA A 1014 1.01 48.53 19.81
CA ALA A 1014 2.02 49.27 20.58
C ALA A 1014 1.45 49.81 21.90
N LEU A 1015 0.24 50.40 21.86
CA LEU A 1015 -0.46 50.88 23.06
C LEU A 1015 -0.90 49.72 23.97
N GLU A 1016 -1.46 48.64 23.44
CA GLU A 1016 -1.77 47.40 24.17
C GLU A 1016 -0.56 46.91 24.98
N ARG A 1017 0.61 46.76 24.34
CA ARG A 1017 1.85 46.34 25.00
C ARG A 1017 2.34 47.34 26.05
N LYS A 1018 2.11 48.64 25.84
CA LYS A 1018 2.44 49.69 26.81
C LYS A 1018 1.53 49.62 28.05
N ARG A 1019 0.23 49.33 27.87
CA ARG A 1019 -0.74 49.09 28.95
C ARG A 1019 -0.43 47.81 29.73
N LEU A 1020 -0.09 46.71 29.05
CA LEU A 1020 0.36 45.48 29.71
C LEU A 1020 1.64 45.70 30.52
N ARG A 1021 2.66 46.39 29.96
CA ARG A 1021 3.88 46.72 30.73
C ARG A 1021 3.56 47.63 31.92
N SER A 1022 2.68 48.61 31.75
CA SER A 1022 2.21 49.46 32.85
C SER A 1022 1.57 48.67 33.98
N ARG A 1023 0.79 47.61 33.67
CA ARG A 1023 0.24 46.74 34.72
C ARG A 1023 1.31 45.89 35.39
N SER A 1024 2.22 45.28 34.62
CA SER A 1024 3.31 44.48 35.18
C SER A 1024 4.23 45.29 36.09
N VAL A 1025 4.57 46.53 35.72
CA VAL A 1025 5.40 47.44 36.54
C VAL A 1025 4.67 47.87 37.82
N PHE A 1026 3.36 48.12 37.73
CA PHE A 1026 2.54 48.50 38.89
C PHE A 1026 2.39 47.38 39.92
N GLU A 1027 2.14 46.14 39.50
CA GLU A 1027 2.05 44.98 40.41
C GLU A 1027 3.42 44.56 40.97
N LEU A 1028 4.51 45.14 40.50
CA LEU A 1028 5.85 45.07 41.10
C LEU A 1028 6.13 46.24 42.07
N GLY A 1029 5.16 47.13 42.30
CA GLY A 1029 5.23 48.24 43.25
C GLY A 1029 5.58 49.61 42.67
N ASP A 1030 6.02 49.71 41.41
CA ASP A 1030 6.40 51.01 40.82
C ASP A 1030 5.21 51.70 40.15
N SER A 1031 4.39 52.34 40.99
CA SER A 1031 3.26 53.18 40.57
C SER A 1031 3.68 54.34 39.68
N GLN A 1032 4.87 54.93 39.89
CA GLN A 1032 5.29 56.11 39.14
C GLN A 1032 5.65 55.79 37.69
N SER A 1033 6.43 54.72 37.47
CA SER A 1033 6.79 54.29 36.12
C SER A 1033 5.61 53.70 35.36
N ALA A 1034 4.67 53.04 36.06
CA ALA A 1034 3.38 52.66 35.49
C ALA A 1034 2.62 53.89 34.94
N LEU A 1035 2.41 54.94 35.75
CA LEU A 1035 1.75 56.17 35.30
C LEU A 1035 2.50 56.87 34.15
N LYS A 1036 3.84 56.87 34.15
CA LYS A 1036 4.66 57.38 33.03
C LYS A 1036 4.40 56.62 31.72
N LEU A 1037 4.20 55.29 31.78
CA LEU A 1037 3.91 54.47 30.60
C LEU A 1037 2.55 54.83 29.97
N VAL A 1038 1.49 55.03 30.75
CA VAL A 1038 0.13 55.33 30.25
C VAL A 1038 -0.24 56.82 30.14
N ARG A 1039 0.68 57.74 30.45
CA ARG A 1039 0.44 59.21 30.42
C ARG A 1039 -0.16 59.73 29.10
N GLY A 1040 0.33 59.25 27.96
CA GLY A 1040 -0.08 59.69 26.62
C GLY A 1040 -1.13 58.80 25.94
N ASP A 1041 -1.70 57.82 26.65
CA ASP A 1041 -2.75 56.95 26.13
C ASP A 1041 -4.09 57.39 26.74
N THR A 1042 -4.92 58.06 25.94
CA THR A 1042 -6.24 58.58 26.35
C THR A 1042 -7.37 57.56 26.21
N SER A 1043 -7.07 56.29 25.89
CA SER A 1043 -8.10 55.26 25.75
C SER A 1043 -8.74 54.86 27.09
N ARG A 1044 -9.99 54.36 27.02
CA ARG A 1044 -10.72 53.83 28.20
C ARG A 1044 -9.95 52.74 28.94
N ASP A 1045 -9.24 51.87 28.22
CA ASP A 1045 -8.34 50.85 28.80
C ASP A 1045 -7.22 51.48 29.65
N ALA A 1046 -6.65 52.61 29.23
CA ALA A 1046 -5.61 53.33 29.96
C ALA A 1046 -6.18 54.17 31.11
N ASP A 1047 -7.39 54.70 30.97
CA ASP A 1047 -8.11 55.33 32.08
C ASP A 1047 -8.45 54.32 33.19
N LEU A 1048 -8.88 53.09 32.85
CA LEU A 1048 -9.10 52.03 33.85
C LEU A 1048 -7.82 51.72 34.63
N LEU A 1049 -6.66 51.65 33.97
CA LEU A 1049 -5.37 51.48 34.64
C LEU A 1049 -4.99 52.70 35.49
N ARG A 1050 -5.17 53.93 35.00
CA ARG A 1050 -4.83 55.15 35.76
C ARG A 1050 -5.76 55.33 36.97
N ALA A 1051 -7.03 54.93 36.89
CA ALA A 1051 -7.95 54.91 38.02
C ALA A 1051 -7.55 53.88 39.08
N ASP A 1052 -7.23 52.64 38.69
CA ASP A 1052 -6.80 51.60 39.65
C ASP A 1052 -5.47 51.92 40.33
N ILE A 1053 -4.51 52.53 39.61
CA ILE A 1053 -3.25 53.00 40.21
C ILE A 1053 -3.53 54.12 41.22
N TYR A 1054 -4.21 55.21 40.83
CA TYR A 1054 -4.48 56.33 41.74
C TYR A 1054 -5.34 55.92 42.95
N TRP A 1055 -6.23 54.94 42.80
CA TRP A 1055 -7.01 54.38 43.90
C TRP A 1055 -6.11 53.64 44.89
N ARG A 1056 -5.26 52.72 44.42
CA ARG A 1056 -4.35 51.94 45.27
C ARG A 1056 -3.19 52.76 45.84
N THR A 1057 -2.81 53.88 45.22
CA THR A 1057 -1.88 54.88 45.81
C THR A 1057 -2.56 55.91 46.70
N GLN A 1058 -3.87 55.81 46.94
CA GLN A 1058 -4.67 56.73 47.77
C GLN A 1058 -4.67 58.18 47.25
N GLU A 1059 -4.42 58.38 45.96
CA GLU A 1059 -4.47 59.69 45.28
C GLU A 1059 -5.91 60.04 44.89
N TRP A 1060 -6.83 60.02 45.86
CA TRP A 1060 -8.29 60.08 45.68
C TRP A 1060 -8.77 61.21 44.77
N LYS A 1061 -8.20 62.43 44.92
CA LYS A 1061 -8.52 63.59 44.08
C LYS A 1061 -8.20 63.36 42.59
N LYS A 1062 -7.13 62.62 42.27
CA LYS A 1062 -6.80 62.24 40.88
C LYS A 1062 -7.64 61.06 40.40
N ALA A 1063 -7.90 60.09 41.28
CA ALA A 1063 -8.78 58.95 40.97
C ALA A 1063 -10.19 59.43 40.57
N ALA A 1064 -10.76 60.39 41.31
CA ALA A 1064 -12.07 60.98 41.01
C ALA A 1064 -12.16 61.54 39.58
N VAL A 1065 -11.18 62.35 39.15
CA VAL A 1065 -11.12 62.93 37.80
C VAL A 1065 -11.03 61.86 36.70
N VAL A 1066 -10.37 60.72 36.97
CA VAL A 1066 -10.33 59.61 36.02
C VAL A 1066 -11.65 58.82 36.01
N PHE A 1067 -12.29 58.59 37.16
CA PHE A 1067 -13.60 57.93 37.19
C PHE A 1067 -14.69 58.75 36.50
N GLN A 1068 -14.71 60.07 36.67
CA GLN A 1068 -15.65 60.96 35.97
C GLN A 1068 -15.58 60.78 34.44
N ARG A 1069 -14.35 60.70 33.88
CA ARG A 1069 -14.14 60.43 32.46
C ARG A 1069 -14.45 58.99 32.04
N LEU A 1070 -14.31 58.01 32.93
CA LEU A 1070 -14.69 56.60 32.68
C LEU A 1070 -16.20 56.38 32.65
N ILE A 1071 -16.97 57.20 33.37
CA ILE A 1071 -18.43 57.24 33.36
C ILE A 1071 -18.91 57.96 32.09
N GLY A 1072 -18.36 59.15 31.80
CA GLY A 1072 -18.83 59.99 30.70
C GLY A 1072 -20.31 60.35 30.90
N ASN A 1073 -21.13 60.14 29.87
CA ASN A 1073 -22.56 60.44 29.87
C ASN A 1073 -23.43 59.25 30.35
N ALA A 1074 -22.84 58.18 30.89
CA ALA A 1074 -23.58 56.96 31.23
C ALA A 1074 -24.53 57.19 32.42
N GLY A 1075 -25.85 57.17 32.17
CA GLY A 1075 -26.88 57.46 33.16
C GLY A 1075 -27.39 58.91 33.12
N THR A 1076 -26.78 59.79 32.30
CA THR A 1076 -27.33 61.14 32.01
C THR A 1076 -28.19 61.15 30.74
N ASP A 1077 -28.32 60.00 30.06
CA ASP A 1077 -29.00 59.82 28.77
C ASP A 1077 -30.39 59.17 28.90
N GLY A 1078 -30.97 59.15 30.11
CA GLY A 1078 -32.28 58.56 30.38
C GLY A 1078 -32.31 57.02 30.33
N ARG A 1079 -31.20 56.35 30.04
CA ARG A 1079 -31.11 54.88 29.99
C ARG A 1079 -30.78 54.29 31.36
N ARG A 1080 -31.32 53.08 31.62
CA ARG A 1080 -30.99 52.32 32.83
C ARG A 1080 -29.49 52.05 32.92
N LEU A 1081 -28.89 52.36 34.05
CA LEU A 1081 -27.47 52.10 34.31
C LEU A 1081 -27.12 50.61 34.16
N SER A 1082 -26.01 50.33 33.46
CA SER A 1082 -25.36 49.03 33.54
C SER A 1082 -24.68 48.84 34.90
N ASP A 1083 -24.53 47.60 35.36
CA ASP A 1083 -23.87 47.28 36.63
C ASP A 1083 -22.42 47.79 36.69
N LEU A 1084 -21.71 47.78 35.55
CA LEU A 1084 -20.37 48.36 35.40
C LEU A 1084 -20.40 49.90 35.45
N SER A 1085 -21.41 50.55 34.86
CA SER A 1085 -21.60 52.01 34.96
C SER A 1085 -21.89 52.42 36.41
N ALA A 1086 -22.80 51.72 37.08
CA ALA A 1086 -23.12 51.94 38.50
C ALA A 1086 -21.89 51.72 39.40
N THR A 1087 -21.10 50.68 39.13
CA THR A 1087 -19.81 50.44 39.81
C THR A 1087 -18.84 51.61 39.64
N LEU A 1088 -18.72 52.18 38.43
CA LEU A 1088 -17.86 53.35 38.19
C LEU A 1088 -18.39 54.60 38.93
N ILE A 1089 -19.71 54.82 38.96
CA ILE A 1089 -20.35 55.91 39.70
C ILE A 1089 -20.09 55.79 41.21
N VAL A 1090 -20.22 54.59 41.80
CA VAL A 1090 -19.87 54.36 43.22
C VAL A 1090 -18.40 54.66 43.49
N ASN A 1091 -17.48 54.15 42.66
CA ASN A 1091 -16.05 54.44 42.82
C ASN A 1091 -15.75 55.95 42.70
N TRP A 1092 -16.46 56.68 41.84
CA TRP A 1092 -16.34 58.13 41.74
C TRP A 1092 -16.76 58.84 43.02
N VAL A 1093 -17.97 58.58 43.56
CA VAL A 1093 -18.41 59.24 44.80
C VAL A 1093 -17.59 58.83 46.03
N VAL A 1094 -17.06 57.60 46.11
CA VAL A 1094 -16.07 57.26 47.14
C VAL A 1094 -14.80 58.09 46.99
N ALA A 1095 -14.27 58.24 45.77
CA ALA A 1095 -13.07 59.04 45.55
C ALA A 1095 -13.29 60.54 45.83
N LEU A 1096 -14.47 61.08 45.55
CA LEU A 1096 -14.86 62.44 45.94
C LEU A 1096 -14.98 62.60 47.47
N SER A 1097 -15.60 61.63 48.15
CA SER A 1097 -15.74 61.59 49.61
C SER A 1097 -14.36 61.53 50.31
N MET A 1098 -13.50 60.62 49.87
CA MET A 1098 -12.10 60.48 50.32
C MET A 1098 -11.17 61.62 49.90
N SER A 1099 -11.68 62.65 49.19
CA SER A 1099 -10.96 63.89 48.90
C SER A 1099 -11.76 65.15 49.25
N GLU A 1100 -12.79 65.00 50.10
CA GLU A 1100 -13.62 66.08 50.67
C GLU A 1100 -14.31 67.01 49.66
N GLN A 1101 -14.52 66.54 48.42
CA GLN A 1101 -15.14 67.31 47.33
C GLN A 1101 -16.68 67.38 47.47
N LYS A 1102 -17.14 68.10 48.51
CA LYS A 1102 -18.55 68.23 48.93
C LYS A 1102 -19.49 68.74 47.83
N GLU A 1103 -19.04 69.69 47.01
CA GLU A 1103 -19.83 70.24 45.90
C GLU A 1103 -20.10 69.16 44.84
N SER A 1104 -19.04 68.53 44.32
CA SER A 1104 -19.15 67.43 43.36
C SER A 1104 -19.90 66.20 43.89
N LEU A 1105 -19.91 65.95 45.21
CA LEU A 1105 -20.77 64.94 45.82
C LEU A 1105 -22.25 65.29 45.74
N ASN A 1106 -22.61 66.56 45.94
CA ASN A 1106 -23.99 67.04 45.80
C ASN A 1106 -24.45 67.01 44.34
N GLU A 1107 -23.60 67.44 43.40
CA GLU A 1107 -23.83 67.28 41.95
C GLU A 1107 -24.04 65.81 41.58
N ALA A 1108 -23.14 64.91 42.02
CA ALA A 1108 -23.25 63.48 41.76
C ALA A 1108 -24.57 62.91 42.31
N ARG A 1109 -25.00 63.32 43.51
CA ARG A 1109 -26.29 62.92 44.08
C ARG A 1109 -27.46 63.40 43.22
N GLN A 1110 -27.48 64.67 42.81
CA GLN A 1110 -28.54 65.25 41.98
C GLN A 1110 -28.66 64.54 40.62
N VAL A 1111 -27.53 64.27 39.96
CA VAL A 1111 -27.52 63.65 38.63
C VAL A 1111 -27.85 62.15 38.68
N TYR A 1112 -27.32 61.39 39.65
CA TYR A 1112 -27.35 59.93 39.60
C TYR A 1112 -28.29 59.23 40.60
N ALA A 1113 -28.83 59.89 41.64
CA ALA A 1113 -29.61 59.19 42.68
C ALA A 1113 -30.80 58.38 42.12
N ALA A 1114 -31.63 58.99 41.26
CA ALA A 1114 -32.80 58.33 40.67
C ALA A 1114 -32.42 57.13 39.79
N MET A 1115 -31.27 57.18 39.11
CA MET A 1115 -30.75 56.06 38.30
C MET A 1115 -30.13 54.96 39.18
N MET A 1116 -29.42 55.34 40.24
CA MET A 1116 -28.78 54.41 41.17
C MET A 1116 -29.81 53.65 42.02
N ASP A 1117 -30.99 54.22 42.27
CA ASP A 1117 -32.10 53.56 42.96
C ASP A 1117 -32.57 52.26 42.27
N ALA A 1118 -32.39 52.14 40.96
CA ALA A 1118 -32.72 50.94 40.17
C ALA A 1118 -31.58 49.88 40.11
N THR A 1119 -30.57 50.02 40.98
CA THR A 1119 -29.35 49.19 41.03
C THR A 1119 -29.10 48.62 42.42
N ARG A 1120 -28.30 47.54 42.51
CA ARG A 1120 -27.85 46.94 43.77
C ARG A 1120 -26.96 47.87 44.64
N TYR A 1121 -26.59 49.04 44.13
CA TYR A 1121 -25.71 50.00 44.80
C TYR A 1121 -26.45 51.18 45.44
N ARG A 1122 -27.77 51.24 45.31
CA ARG A 1122 -28.66 52.29 45.84
C ARG A 1122 -28.26 52.80 47.23
N GLU A 1123 -28.26 51.92 48.23
CA GLU A 1123 -28.05 52.34 49.62
C GLU A 1123 -26.61 52.75 49.90
N ALA A 1124 -25.63 52.10 49.27
CA ALA A 1124 -24.23 52.53 49.35
C ALA A 1124 -24.05 53.93 48.74
N PHE A 1125 -24.62 54.17 47.56
CA PHE A 1125 -24.54 55.47 46.88
C PHE A 1125 -25.21 56.59 47.69
N ARG A 1126 -26.39 56.34 48.25
CA ARG A 1126 -27.10 57.26 49.17
C ARG A 1126 -26.27 57.54 50.42
N LEU A 1127 -25.70 56.51 51.05
CA LEU A 1127 -24.87 56.66 52.26
C LEU A 1127 -23.59 57.47 52.02
N ILE A 1128 -22.85 57.18 50.93
CA ILE A 1128 -21.61 57.87 50.58
C ILE A 1128 -21.86 59.34 50.22
N THR A 1129 -22.95 59.63 49.50
CA THR A 1129 -23.28 61.01 49.09
C THR A 1129 -23.88 61.83 50.23
N ASN A 1130 -24.62 61.24 51.18
CA ASN A 1130 -25.35 61.99 52.21
C ASN A 1130 -24.52 62.41 53.44
N LYS A 1131 -23.44 61.71 53.80
CA LYS A 1131 -22.67 62.04 55.03
C LYS A 1131 -21.82 63.32 54.86
N THR A 1132 -21.93 64.23 55.82
CA THR A 1132 -20.98 65.34 56.02
C THR A 1132 -20.15 65.04 57.27
N ALA A 1133 -18.81 65.08 57.13
CA ALA A 1133 -17.76 65.01 58.16
C ALA A 1133 -18.11 64.50 59.58
N GLY A 1134 -17.55 63.35 59.97
CA GLY A 1134 -17.51 62.95 61.39
C GLY A 1134 -16.98 61.55 61.67
N ASP A 1135 -17.44 60.55 60.91
CA ASP A 1135 -17.26 59.13 61.28
C ASP A 1135 -16.56 58.34 60.16
N LEU A 1136 -15.32 57.93 60.46
CA LEU A 1136 -14.35 57.34 59.53
C LEU A 1136 -14.18 55.82 59.69
N GLN A 1137 -14.64 55.22 60.79
CA GLN A 1137 -14.43 53.78 61.06
C GLN A 1137 -15.44 52.93 60.27
N ASP A 1138 -16.73 53.24 60.34
CA ASP A 1138 -17.77 52.56 59.55
C ASP A 1138 -17.57 52.76 58.03
N PHE A 1139 -16.95 53.86 57.62
CA PHE A 1139 -16.62 54.11 56.22
C PHE A 1139 -15.48 53.18 55.72
N ARG A 1140 -14.49 52.89 56.57
CA ARG A 1140 -13.39 51.96 56.24
C ARG A 1140 -13.89 50.53 56.07
N THR A 1141 -14.68 50.00 57.01
CA THR A 1141 -15.21 48.63 56.92
C THR A 1141 -16.14 48.43 55.73
N LEU A 1142 -16.91 49.46 55.35
CA LEU A 1142 -17.68 49.47 54.10
C LEU A 1142 -16.79 49.51 52.85
N THR A 1143 -15.78 50.38 52.80
CA THR A 1143 -14.89 50.43 51.63
C THR A 1143 -14.02 49.18 51.49
N GLU A 1144 -13.62 48.53 52.59
CA GLU A 1144 -12.96 47.23 52.59
C GLU A 1144 -13.84 46.14 51.96
N ARG A 1145 -15.12 46.06 52.32
CA ARG A 1145 -16.11 45.17 51.65
C ARG A 1145 -16.28 45.45 50.15
N PHE A 1146 -15.91 46.65 49.67
CA PHE A 1146 -15.92 47.03 48.24
C PHE A 1146 -14.50 47.16 47.63
N GLN A 1147 -13.42 46.76 48.32
CA GLN A 1147 -12.06 47.04 47.86
C GLN A 1147 -11.56 46.06 46.79
N GLU A 1148 -11.76 44.75 46.94
CA GLU A 1148 -11.03 43.76 46.12
C GLU A 1148 -11.71 43.36 44.79
N ILE A 1149 -13.04 43.25 44.78
CA ILE A 1149 -13.72 42.36 43.81
C ILE A 1149 -13.91 42.98 42.41
N GLY A 1150 -14.05 44.30 42.29
CA GLY A 1150 -14.50 44.91 41.03
C GLY A 1150 -13.43 45.24 39.97
N ARG A 1151 -12.26 45.79 40.37
CA ARG A 1151 -11.49 46.69 39.48
C ARG A 1151 -10.43 45.97 38.62
N PHE A 1152 -9.57 45.18 39.24
CA PHE A 1152 -8.63 44.29 38.54
C PHE A 1152 -9.38 43.25 37.69
N GLN A 1153 -10.48 42.71 38.24
CA GLN A 1153 -11.38 41.85 37.48
C GLN A 1153 -12.00 42.58 36.29
N ALA A 1154 -12.57 43.79 36.39
CA ALA A 1154 -13.13 44.47 35.21
C ALA A 1154 -12.13 44.64 34.05
N PHE A 1155 -10.86 45.01 34.35
CA PHE A 1155 -9.82 45.09 33.32
C PHE A 1155 -9.51 43.71 32.71
N LEU A 1156 -9.22 42.71 33.54
CA LEU A 1156 -8.84 41.36 33.10
C LEU A 1156 -9.99 40.59 32.47
N THR A 1157 -11.21 40.71 32.98
CA THR A 1157 -12.44 40.12 32.44
C THR A 1157 -12.76 40.73 31.08
N SER A 1158 -12.60 42.04 30.88
CA SER A 1158 -12.72 42.61 29.52
C SER A 1158 -11.70 42.00 28.55
N TYR A 1159 -10.53 41.57 29.03
CA TYR A 1159 -9.56 40.79 28.25
C TYR A 1159 -9.95 39.31 28.13
N ARG A 1160 -10.51 38.69 29.16
CA ARG A 1160 -10.95 37.29 29.19
C ARG A 1160 -12.18 37.05 28.32
N GLU A 1161 -13.02 38.06 28.14
CA GLU A 1161 -14.12 38.15 27.16
C GLU A 1161 -13.57 38.35 25.75
N LYS A 1162 -12.65 39.32 25.54
CA LYS A 1162 -11.90 39.47 24.27
C LYS A 1162 -11.12 38.21 23.86
N LEU A 1163 -10.82 37.30 24.79
CA LEU A 1163 -10.20 35.98 24.56
C LEU A 1163 -11.23 34.85 24.33
N LYS A 1164 -12.49 35.02 24.73
CA LYS A 1164 -13.59 34.05 24.54
C LYS A 1164 -14.35 34.29 23.24
N ASP A 1165 -14.71 35.54 22.96
CA ASP A 1165 -15.62 35.89 21.86
C ASP A 1165 -15.01 35.71 20.46
N LYS A 1166 -13.70 35.45 20.39
CA LYS A 1166 -12.98 35.13 19.15
C LYS A 1166 -11.86 34.13 19.41
N PRO A 1167 -11.69 33.07 18.59
CA PRO A 1167 -10.51 32.22 18.65
C PRO A 1167 -9.27 33.08 18.38
N LEU A 1168 -8.19 32.92 19.15
CA LEU A 1168 -7.07 33.87 19.13
C LEU A 1168 -6.27 33.87 17.82
N SER A 1169 -6.61 32.99 16.87
CA SER A 1169 -6.17 33.05 15.48
C SER A 1169 -6.74 34.22 14.67
N GLU A 1170 -7.79 34.90 15.18
CA GLU A 1170 -8.56 35.95 14.47
C GLU A 1170 -8.64 37.28 15.23
N VAL A 1171 -7.95 37.38 16.38
CA VAL A 1171 -7.82 38.63 17.15
C VAL A 1171 -6.59 39.42 16.65
N ASN A 1172 -6.89 40.48 15.87
CA ASN A 1172 -5.96 41.41 15.19
C ASN A 1172 -5.21 40.88 13.97
#